data_AF-L0KNR5-F1
#
_entry.id   AF-L0KNR5-F1
#
_cell.length_a   1.000
_cell.length_b   1.000
_cell.length_c   1.000
_cell.angle_alpha   90.00
_cell.angle_beta   90.00
_cell.angle_gamma   90.00
#
_symmetry.space_group_name_H-M   'P 1'
#
loop_
_entity.id
_entity.type
_entity.pdbx_description
1 polymer ?
#
loop_
_entity_poly.entity_id
_entity_poly.type
_entity_poly.pdbx_seq_one_letter_code
_entity_poly.pdbx_strand_id
1 'polypeptide(L)'
;MTTSNSVPITSDLIASHGLKPDEYQRILDLVGREPSFTELGIFSAMWNEHCSYKSSKKWLRTLPTTGPQVIQGPGENAGVVDIGDGDCVVFKMESHNHPSFIEPYQGAATGVGGILRDVFTMGARPIAAMNALRFGAPDHPKTRHLVAGVVSGVGGYGNAFGVPTVGGEVNFDARYNGNILVNAFAAGLAKTDAIFLSEAKGVGLPVVYLGAKTGRDGVGGATMASAEFDDKIDEKRPTVQVGDPFTEKCLLEASLELMASGAVIAIQDMGAAGLTCSAVEMGAKGDLGIELDLDKVPVREERMSAYEMMLSESQERMLMVLRPEKEKEAEAIFHKWGLDFAIVGKTTDDLRFRVRHQGNEVANLPIKDLGDKAPEYDRPWVEPKKPAPLAANDIPQADLADALLKLLGGPDLSSRRWVWEQYDTLIQGNSLQLPGGDAGVVRVEGHPTKALAFSSDVTPRYCEADPYEGGKQAVAECWRNLTATGALPLAATDNLNFGNPERPEIMGQLVGAVKGIGDACRALGFPIVSGNVSLYNETNGRGILPTPTIGGVGLISDWSKMARIGFAAEGQMILLVGAPASWGTHLGQSVYFRDIHGRSDGPPPPVDLDHEKRVGDHVRSLIAAGIVTAAHDVSDGGIAVALAEMAMASGIGATVPGLVGTDPIPVWFGEDQGRYLLTLSIDPHGDEWDAIRKQQGELGIFAPWIGSTGGAALKLGDARAIPVSDLTAAHEGWFPRFMDQAS
;
A
#
# COMPACT_ATOMS: atom_id res chain seq x y z
N MET A 1 -10.43 -22.35 38.00
CA MET A 1 -9.13 -22.03 38.62
C MET A 1 -8.61 -20.79 37.90
N THR A 2 -8.34 -19.72 38.65
CA THR A 2 -7.88 -18.43 38.15
C THR A 2 -6.47 -18.56 37.60
N THR A 3 -6.23 -18.16 36.34
CA THR A 3 -4.89 -18.11 35.76
C THR A 3 -4.13 -16.95 36.44
N SER A 4 -2.99 -17.24 37.07
CA SER A 4 -2.32 -16.27 37.95
C SER A 4 -1.69 -15.12 37.16
N ASN A 5 -1.87 -13.87 37.63
CA ASN A 5 -1.17 -12.68 37.12
C ASN A 5 0.15 -12.40 37.88
N SER A 6 0.51 -13.24 38.87
CA SER A 6 1.73 -13.09 39.69
C SER A 6 2.90 -13.90 39.15
N VAL A 7 3.36 -13.52 37.95
CA VAL A 7 4.61 -14.03 37.37
C VAL A 7 5.75 -13.11 37.81
N PRO A 8 6.85 -13.62 38.40
CA PRO A 8 8.02 -12.80 38.73
C PRO A 8 8.61 -12.14 37.48
N ILE A 9 8.84 -10.82 37.53
CA ILE A 9 9.43 -10.09 36.42
C ILE A 9 10.95 -10.21 36.47
N THR A 10 11.51 -11.09 35.63
CA THR A 10 12.96 -11.32 35.52
C THR A 10 13.56 -10.56 34.33
N SER A 11 14.89 -10.40 34.30
CA SER A 11 15.61 -9.86 33.15
C SER A 11 15.30 -10.62 31.85
N ASP A 12 15.20 -11.94 31.94
CA ASP A 12 14.94 -12.81 30.80
C ASP A 12 13.51 -12.61 30.28
N LEU A 13 12.55 -12.41 31.19
CA LEU A 13 11.17 -12.11 30.82
C LEU A 13 11.06 -10.73 30.15
N ILE A 14 11.75 -9.72 30.66
CA ILE A 14 11.77 -8.38 30.06
C ILE A 14 12.34 -8.46 28.64
N ALA A 15 13.46 -9.17 28.46
CA ALA A 15 14.08 -9.38 27.17
C ALA A 15 13.18 -10.17 26.20
N SER A 16 12.44 -11.17 26.68
CA SER A 16 11.51 -11.94 25.82
C SER A 16 10.32 -11.11 25.33
N HIS A 17 10.03 -9.98 25.99
CA HIS A 17 9.04 -8.99 25.57
C HIS A 17 9.63 -7.94 24.62
N GLY A 18 10.89 -8.07 24.21
CA GLY A 18 11.53 -7.12 23.30
C GLY A 18 11.80 -5.74 23.91
N LEU A 19 11.72 -5.61 25.24
CA LEU A 19 11.99 -4.37 25.97
C LEU A 19 13.47 -4.27 26.31
N LYS A 20 14.08 -3.12 26.01
CA LYS A 20 15.46 -2.81 26.39
C LYS A 20 15.56 -2.45 27.88
N PRO A 21 16.72 -2.62 28.53
CA PRO A 21 16.89 -2.27 29.94
C PRO A 21 16.54 -0.81 30.28
N ASP A 22 16.83 0.13 29.37
CA ASP A 22 16.48 1.54 29.53
C ASP A 22 14.98 1.81 29.33
N GLU A 23 14.33 1.09 28.41
CA GLU A 23 12.88 1.12 28.25
C GLU A 23 12.18 0.59 29.51
N TYR A 24 12.67 -0.52 30.09
CA TYR A 24 12.12 -1.06 31.33
C TYR A 24 12.31 -0.11 32.52
N GLN A 25 13.46 0.56 32.62
CA GLN A 25 13.66 1.57 33.65
C GLN A 25 12.66 2.73 33.51
N ARG A 26 12.37 3.18 32.28
CA ARG A 26 11.33 4.18 32.05
C ARG A 26 9.95 3.68 32.48
N ILE A 27 9.62 2.41 32.23
CA ILE A 27 8.36 1.81 32.70
C ILE A 27 8.27 1.89 34.24
N LEU A 28 9.35 1.52 34.95
CA LEU A 28 9.39 1.64 36.42
C LEU A 28 9.19 3.09 36.90
N ASP A 29 9.83 4.05 36.24
CA ASP A 29 9.73 5.46 36.58
C ASP A 29 8.31 6.02 36.34
N LEU A 30 7.63 5.55 35.28
CA LEU A 30 6.25 5.94 34.94
C LEU A 30 5.21 5.32 35.87
N VAL A 31 5.37 4.03 36.18
CA VAL A 31 4.41 3.27 36.99
C VAL A 31 4.64 3.51 38.49
N GLY A 32 5.88 3.79 38.90
CA GLY A 32 6.29 3.99 40.29
C GLY A 32 6.42 2.70 41.11
N ARG A 33 6.32 1.54 40.46
CA ARG A 33 6.47 0.19 41.04
C ARG A 33 6.81 -0.83 39.95
N GLU A 34 7.13 -2.06 40.36
CA GLU A 34 7.21 -3.19 39.43
C GLU A 34 5.84 -3.42 38.75
N PRO A 35 5.79 -3.52 37.40
CA PRO A 35 4.56 -3.81 36.68
C PRO A 35 4.10 -5.26 36.89
N SER A 36 2.79 -5.49 36.83
CA SER A 36 2.24 -6.85 36.77
C SER A 36 2.60 -7.53 35.44
N PHE A 37 2.42 -8.85 35.33
CA PHE A 37 2.67 -9.55 34.08
C PHE A 37 1.82 -9.01 32.91
N THR A 38 0.54 -8.72 33.18
CA THR A 38 -0.36 -8.08 32.20
C THR A 38 0.12 -6.67 31.83
N GLU A 39 0.57 -5.87 32.80
CA GLU A 39 1.09 -4.52 32.54
C GLU A 39 2.39 -4.53 31.71
N LEU A 40 3.30 -5.47 31.98
CA LEU A 40 4.51 -5.68 31.18
C LEU A 40 4.14 -5.99 29.72
N GLY A 41 3.16 -6.88 29.53
CA GLY A 41 2.60 -7.21 28.22
C GLY A 41 2.03 -6.01 27.47
N ILE A 42 1.26 -5.17 28.18
CA ILE A 42 0.69 -3.93 27.62
C ILE A 42 1.81 -2.98 27.17
N PHE A 43 2.83 -2.73 27.99
CA PHE A 43 3.95 -1.88 27.60
C PHE A 43 4.74 -2.46 26.42
N SER A 44 5.03 -3.76 26.46
CA SER A 44 5.68 -4.50 25.37
C SER A 44 4.98 -4.27 24.03
N ALA A 45 3.65 -4.38 24.03
CA ALA A 45 2.87 -4.23 22.81
C ALA A 45 2.77 -2.77 22.34
N MET A 46 2.60 -1.81 23.27
CA MET A 46 2.48 -0.39 22.93
C MET A 46 3.81 0.25 22.51
N TRP A 47 4.94 -0.22 23.04
CA TRP A 47 6.28 0.38 22.83
C TRP A 47 7.16 -0.39 21.83
N ASN A 48 6.63 -1.44 21.21
CA ASN A 48 7.32 -2.10 20.09
C ASN A 48 7.37 -1.19 18.86
N GLU A 49 8.20 -1.56 17.88
CA GLU A 49 8.39 -0.75 16.68
C GLU A 49 7.09 -0.59 15.89
N HIS A 50 6.31 -1.66 15.78
CA HIS A 50 5.08 -1.72 14.99
C HIS A 50 4.00 -0.71 15.45
N CYS A 51 3.79 -0.57 16.77
CA CYS A 51 2.78 0.34 17.32
C CYS A 51 3.33 1.75 17.55
N SER A 52 4.57 1.88 18.02
CA SER A 52 5.11 3.20 18.44
C SER A 52 5.80 3.98 17.33
N TYR A 53 6.20 3.30 16.24
CA TYR A 53 7.01 3.87 15.17
C TYR A 53 8.31 4.54 15.67
N LYS A 54 8.87 4.06 16.79
CA LYS A 54 9.93 4.73 17.54
C LYS A 54 11.18 5.10 16.73
N SER A 55 11.46 4.41 15.64
CA SER A 55 12.60 4.68 14.75
C SER A 55 12.24 5.62 13.57
N SER A 56 11.00 5.60 13.11
CA SER A 56 10.57 6.31 11.89
C SER A 56 9.78 7.59 12.17
N LYS A 57 9.08 7.68 13.31
CA LYS A 57 8.18 8.79 13.68
C LYS A 57 8.80 10.17 13.48
N LYS A 58 10.08 10.35 13.85
CA LYS A 58 10.83 11.60 13.63
C LYS A 58 10.81 12.03 12.16
N TRP A 59 11.01 11.09 11.24
CA TRP A 59 11.12 11.34 9.81
C TRP A 59 9.76 11.46 9.14
N LEU A 60 8.77 10.66 9.57
CA LEU A 60 7.40 10.74 9.07
C LEU A 60 6.80 12.14 9.25
N ARG A 61 7.14 12.85 10.34
CA ARG A 61 6.71 14.25 10.56
C ARG A 61 7.22 15.26 9.51
N THR A 62 8.16 14.86 8.65
CA THR A 62 8.69 15.73 7.56
C THR A 62 7.89 15.62 6.26
N LEU A 63 6.99 14.65 6.15
CA LEU A 63 6.13 14.46 5.00
C LEU A 63 5.04 15.54 4.94
N PRO A 64 4.64 16.00 3.73
CA PRO A 64 3.52 16.90 3.58
C PRO A 64 2.20 16.15 3.78
N THR A 65 1.47 16.47 4.85
CA THR A 65 0.25 15.78 5.25
C THR A 65 -1.03 16.62 5.14
N THR A 66 -0.91 17.82 4.57
CA THR A 66 -2.02 18.78 4.44
C THR A 66 -2.19 19.20 3.00
N GLY A 67 -3.43 19.52 2.63
CA GLY A 67 -3.82 19.99 1.30
C GLY A 67 -5.27 20.46 1.33
N PRO A 68 -5.73 21.26 0.36
CA PRO A 68 -7.09 21.82 0.36
C PRO A 68 -8.19 20.75 0.32
N GLN A 69 -7.90 19.58 -0.25
CA GLN A 69 -8.78 18.41 -0.34
C GLN A 69 -8.70 17.47 0.88
N VAL A 70 -7.74 17.65 1.79
CA VAL A 70 -7.52 16.71 2.90
C VAL A 70 -8.49 17.07 4.04
N ILE A 71 -9.43 16.17 4.33
CA ILE A 71 -10.35 16.28 5.47
C ILE A 71 -9.67 15.76 6.74
N GLN A 72 -8.99 14.62 6.63
CA GLN A 72 -8.27 13.98 7.73
C GLN A 72 -6.95 13.43 7.21
N GLY A 73 -5.84 13.93 7.74
CA GLY A 73 -4.49 13.39 7.49
C GLY A 73 -4.12 12.30 8.52
N PRO A 74 -2.82 11.98 8.67
CA PRO A 74 -2.36 10.94 9.58
C PRO A 74 -2.77 11.18 11.03
N GLY A 75 -3.14 10.11 11.74
CA GLY A 75 -3.54 10.14 13.15
C GLY A 75 -4.80 9.35 13.46
N GLU A 76 -5.62 9.07 12.45
CA GLU A 76 -6.75 8.13 12.50
C GLU A 76 -6.45 6.86 11.71
N ASN A 77 -7.37 5.90 11.70
CA ASN A 77 -7.16 4.58 11.09
C ASN A 77 -6.97 4.64 9.58
N ALA A 78 -7.46 5.69 8.91
CA ALA A 78 -7.24 5.92 7.49
C ALA A 78 -7.31 7.42 7.15
N GLY A 79 -6.75 7.80 6.00
CA GLY A 79 -6.77 9.18 5.50
C GLY A 79 -8.09 9.47 4.77
N VAL A 80 -8.60 10.71 4.89
CA VAL A 80 -9.87 11.13 4.29
C VAL A 80 -9.68 12.33 3.38
N VAL A 81 -10.19 12.22 2.16
CA VAL A 81 -10.04 13.23 1.11
C VAL A 81 -11.39 13.59 0.49
N ASP A 82 -11.65 14.88 0.36
CA ASP A 82 -12.82 15.44 -0.31
C ASP A 82 -12.77 15.15 -1.82
N ILE A 83 -13.89 14.65 -2.36
CA ILE A 83 -14.06 14.40 -3.80
C ILE A 83 -15.22 15.22 -4.40
N GLY A 84 -15.69 16.23 -3.67
CA GLY A 84 -16.78 17.13 -4.02
C GLY A 84 -18.17 16.55 -3.78
N ASP A 85 -19.19 17.40 -3.86
CA ASP A 85 -20.62 17.03 -3.72
C ASP A 85 -21.02 16.44 -2.35
N GLY A 86 -20.22 16.75 -1.31
CA GLY A 86 -20.41 16.19 0.04
C GLY A 86 -19.97 14.72 0.15
N ASP A 87 -19.26 14.20 -0.85
CA ASP A 87 -18.64 12.88 -0.83
C ASP A 87 -17.14 12.98 -0.51
N CYS A 88 -16.62 11.95 0.15
CA CYS A 88 -15.19 11.79 0.38
C CYS A 88 -14.76 10.34 0.16
N VAL A 89 -13.46 10.17 -0.11
CA VAL A 89 -12.80 8.87 -0.17
C VAL A 89 -11.93 8.68 1.08
N VAL A 90 -12.00 7.49 1.67
CA VAL A 90 -11.19 7.06 2.81
C VAL A 90 -10.29 5.93 2.35
N PHE A 91 -8.99 6.01 2.62
CA PHE A 91 -8.06 4.98 2.17
C PHE A 91 -6.80 4.88 3.03
N LYS A 92 -6.16 3.70 2.97
CA LYS A 92 -4.88 3.39 3.61
C LYS A 92 -4.21 2.20 2.91
N MET A 93 -2.93 2.02 3.17
CA MET A 93 -2.18 0.81 2.85
C MET A 93 -1.45 0.27 4.08
N GLU A 94 -1.47 -1.05 4.26
CA GLU A 94 -0.81 -1.78 5.36
C GLU A 94 0.05 -2.94 4.86
N SER A 95 0.90 -3.49 5.74
CA SER A 95 1.80 -4.62 5.42
C SER A 95 1.55 -5.82 6.34
N HIS A 96 1.57 -7.03 5.78
CA HIS A 96 1.47 -8.29 6.52
C HIS A 96 2.64 -9.25 6.22
N ASN A 97 3.85 -8.69 6.07
CA ASN A 97 5.05 -9.37 5.58
C ASN A 97 5.42 -10.61 6.39
N HIS A 98 5.58 -10.46 7.71
CA HIS A 98 6.10 -11.54 8.56
C HIS A 98 5.11 -12.72 8.65
N PRO A 99 3.81 -12.51 8.94
CA PRO A 99 2.81 -13.57 8.88
C PRO A 99 2.74 -14.25 7.51
N SER A 100 2.75 -13.49 6.42
CA SER A 100 2.67 -14.04 5.05
C SER A 100 3.89 -14.86 4.64
N PHE A 101 5.07 -14.63 5.23
CA PHE A 101 6.23 -15.48 4.96
C PHE A 101 6.11 -16.85 5.66
N ILE A 102 5.48 -16.90 6.83
CA ILE A 102 5.33 -18.11 7.67
C ILE A 102 4.12 -18.95 7.22
N GLU A 103 2.97 -18.29 7.06
CA GLU A 103 1.71 -18.89 6.63
C GLU A 103 1.11 -18.00 5.54
N PRO A 104 1.42 -18.27 4.25
CA PRO A 104 1.17 -17.32 3.17
C PRO A 104 -0.31 -17.05 2.90
N TYR A 105 -1.17 -18.05 3.06
CA TYR A 105 -2.61 -17.85 2.88
C TYR A 105 -3.17 -16.98 3.98
N GLN A 106 -2.95 -17.37 5.23
CA GLN A 106 -3.56 -16.72 6.38
C GLN A 106 -2.98 -15.34 6.64
N GLY A 107 -1.66 -15.19 6.49
CA GLY A 107 -1.01 -13.88 6.63
C GLY A 107 -1.53 -12.86 5.62
N ALA A 108 -1.72 -13.27 4.35
CA ALA A 108 -2.24 -12.39 3.32
C ALA A 108 -3.74 -12.09 3.51
N ALA A 109 -4.54 -13.11 3.85
CA ALA A 109 -5.97 -12.98 4.08
C ALA A 109 -6.27 -12.00 5.24
N THR A 110 -5.57 -12.14 6.37
CA THR A 110 -5.73 -11.24 7.52
C THR A 110 -5.22 -9.83 7.24
N GLY A 111 -4.20 -9.67 6.40
CA GLY A 111 -3.77 -8.36 5.92
C GLY A 111 -4.84 -7.64 5.11
N VAL A 112 -5.56 -8.36 4.25
CA VAL A 112 -6.72 -7.82 3.52
C VAL A 112 -7.87 -7.47 4.47
N GLY A 113 -8.17 -8.33 5.45
CA GLY A 113 -9.18 -8.06 6.46
C GLY A 113 -8.89 -6.82 7.29
N GLY A 114 -7.65 -6.68 7.77
CA GLY A 114 -7.19 -5.51 8.54
C GLY A 114 -7.38 -4.19 7.80
N ILE A 115 -6.88 -4.11 6.57
CA ILE A 115 -6.97 -2.85 5.81
C ILE A 115 -8.42 -2.48 5.44
N LEU A 116 -9.29 -3.46 5.22
CA LEU A 116 -10.72 -3.22 5.00
C LEU A 116 -11.37 -2.65 6.27
N ARG A 117 -11.02 -3.18 7.45
CA ARG A 117 -11.49 -2.68 8.75
C ARG A 117 -11.12 -1.24 9.01
N ASP A 118 -9.87 -0.86 8.74
CA ASP A 118 -9.43 0.53 8.88
C ASP A 118 -10.34 1.51 8.13
N VAL A 119 -10.67 1.16 6.89
CA VAL A 119 -11.50 2.00 6.02
C VAL A 119 -12.93 2.10 6.54
N PHE A 120 -13.57 0.99 6.86
CA PHE A 120 -14.98 1.04 7.29
C PHE A 120 -15.18 1.50 8.73
N THR A 121 -14.14 1.45 9.56
CA THR A 121 -14.14 2.06 10.90
C THR A 121 -14.37 3.57 10.83
N MET A 122 -13.88 4.22 9.77
CA MET A 122 -14.11 5.64 9.52
C MET A 122 -15.51 5.94 8.95
N GLY A 123 -16.35 4.94 8.76
CA GLY A 123 -17.70 5.06 8.16
C GLY A 123 -17.76 4.93 6.64
N ALA A 124 -16.65 4.54 6.01
CA ALA A 124 -16.59 4.37 4.56
C ALA A 124 -16.91 2.96 4.11
N ARG A 125 -17.74 2.82 3.08
CA ARG A 125 -17.97 1.51 2.45
C ARG A 125 -16.81 1.20 1.49
N PRO A 126 -16.05 0.11 1.67
CA PRO A 126 -14.96 -0.23 0.76
C PRO A 126 -15.46 -0.50 -0.66
N ILE A 127 -14.79 0.11 -1.64
CA ILE A 127 -15.14 0.06 -3.08
C ILE A 127 -13.98 -0.43 -3.97
N ALA A 128 -12.76 -0.43 -3.46
CA ALA A 128 -11.58 -0.83 -4.22
C ALA A 128 -10.49 -1.35 -3.27
N ALA A 129 -9.77 -2.38 -3.72
CA ALA A 129 -8.56 -2.89 -3.09
C ALA A 129 -7.41 -2.97 -4.11
N MET A 130 -6.17 -2.92 -3.64
CA MET A 130 -4.97 -3.20 -4.42
C MET A 130 -3.94 -3.95 -3.57
N ASN A 131 -3.01 -4.65 -4.23
CA ASN A 131 -1.96 -5.38 -3.51
C ASN A 131 -0.59 -5.11 -4.15
N ALA A 132 0.39 -4.69 -3.35
CA ALA A 132 1.78 -4.61 -3.78
C ALA A 132 2.57 -5.77 -3.17
N LEU A 133 2.93 -6.72 -4.02
CA LEU A 133 3.55 -7.99 -3.65
C LEU A 133 5.00 -8.03 -4.12
N ARG A 134 5.92 -8.49 -3.25
CA ARG A 134 7.32 -8.72 -3.60
C ARG A 134 7.74 -10.10 -3.14
N PHE A 135 8.24 -10.91 -4.07
CA PHE A 135 8.63 -12.29 -3.81
C PHE A 135 10.12 -12.52 -4.09
N GLY A 136 10.62 -13.65 -3.59
CA GLY A 136 11.99 -14.12 -3.85
C GLY A 136 12.26 -14.39 -5.33
N ALA A 137 13.49 -14.80 -5.63
CA ALA A 137 13.86 -15.24 -6.97
C ALA A 137 12.95 -16.39 -7.45
N PRO A 138 12.54 -16.41 -8.74
CA PRO A 138 11.62 -17.44 -9.23
C PRO A 138 12.14 -18.89 -9.11
N ASP A 139 13.46 -19.09 -9.14
CA ASP A 139 14.10 -20.41 -8.97
C ASP A 139 14.28 -20.82 -7.51
N HIS A 140 14.00 -19.93 -6.56
CA HIS A 140 14.13 -20.23 -5.14
C HIS A 140 13.00 -21.20 -4.68
N PRO A 141 13.32 -22.28 -3.92
CA PRO A 141 12.37 -23.36 -3.63
C PRO A 141 11.08 -22.92 -2.93
N LYS A 142 11.14 -21.89 -2.06
CA LYS A 142 9.96 -21.38 -1.34
C LYS A 142 9.09 -20.43 -2.19
N THR A 143 9.64 -19.78 -3.21
CA THR A 143 8.98 -18.65 -3.90
C THR A 143 7.62 -19.04 -4.47
N ARG A 144 7.53 -20.16 -5.16
CA ARG A 144 6.28 -20.61 -5.77
C ARG A 144 5.18 -20.90 -4.75
N HIS A 145 5.54 -21.52 -3.62
CA HIS A 145 4.61 -21.80 -2.54
C HIS A 145 4.08 -20.50 -1.92
N LEU A 146 4.96 -19.52 -1.70
CA LEU A 146 4.60 -18.21 -1.17
C LEU A 146 3.69 -17.45 -2.14
N VAL A 147 4.00 -17.44 -3.45
CA VAL A 147 3.15 -16.84 -4.48
C VAL A 147 1.76 -17.47 -4.47
N ALA A 148 1.67 -18.80 -4.50
CA ALA A 148 0.39 -19.51 -4.51
C ALA A 148 -0.44 -19.22 -3.26
N GLY A 149 0.19 -19.28 -2.07
CA GLY A 149 -0.50 -19.06 -0.80
C GLY A 149 -0.98 -17.61 -0.66
N VAL A 150 -0.12 -16.62 -0.92
CA VAL A 150 -0.47 -15.20 -0.79
C VAL A 150 -1.58 -14.82 -1.75
N VAL A 151 -1.45 -15.18 -3.04
CA VAL A 151 -2.48 -14.85 -4.04
C VAL A 151 -3.82 -15.52 -3.68
N SER A 152 -3.79 -16.78 -3.28
CA SER A 152 -5.01 -17.46 -2.84
C SER A 152 -5.61 -16.85 -1.58
N GLY A 153 -4.80 -16.39 -0.62
CA GLY A 153 -5.26 -15.73 0.60
C GLY A 153 -5.92 -14.37 0.33
N VAL A 154 -5.28 -13.53 -0.50
CA VAL A 154 -5.83 -12.24 -0.95
C VAL A 154 -7.19 -12.44 -1.61
N GLY A 155 -7.27 -13.33 -2.62
CA GLY A 155 -8.51 -13.62 -3.33
C GLY A 155 -9.56 -14.25 -2.41
N GLY A 156 -9.17 -15.18 -1.56
CA GLY A 156 -10.06 -15.85 -0.62
C GLY A 156 -10.79 -14.87 0.30
N TYR A 157 -10.09 -13.86 0.82
CA TYR A 157 -10.69 -12.86 1.70
C TYR A 157 -11.48 -11.80 0.92
N GLY A 158 -10.85 -11.15 -0.08
CA GLY A 158 -11.45 -10.06 -0.84
C GLY A 158 -12.73 -10.47 -1.59
N ASN A 159 -12.74 -11.65 -2.20
CA ASN A 159 -13.89 -12.16 -2.97
C ASN A 159 -15.07 -12.48 -2.04
N ALA A 160 -14.81 -13.10 -0.88
CA ALA A 160 -15.85 -13.44 0.09
C ALA A 160 -16.42 -12.20 0.78
N PHE A 161 -15.58 -11.20 1.08
CA PHE A 161 -16.01 -9.92 1.64
C PHE A 161 -16.80 -9.08 0.63
N GLY A 162 -16.44 -9.17 -0.64
CA GLY A 162 -17.17 -8.55 -1.76
C GLY A 162 -16.67 -7.16 -2.15
N VAL A 163 -15.36 -6.99 -2.24
CA VAL A 163 -14.69 -5.76 -2.69
C VAL A 163 -13.78 -6.08 -3.87
N PRO A 164 -13.86 -5.32 -4.98
CA PRO A 164 -13.05 -5.61 -6.16
C PRO A 164 -11.58 -5.23 -5.92
N THR A 165 -10.66 -6.10 -6.33
CA THR A 165 -9.23 -5.78 -6.40
C THR A 165 -8.93 -5.19 -7.78
N VAL A 166 -8.68 -3.88 -7.84
CA VAL A 166 -8.68 -3.12 -9.11
C VAL A 166 -7.29 -2.91 -9.69
N GLY A 167 -6.23 -3.26 -8.96
CA GLY A 167 -4.86 -3.06 -9.38
C GLY A 167 -3.85 -3.57 -8.35
N GLY A 168 -2.58 -3.26 -8.56
CA GLY A 168 -1.48 -3.68 -7.70
C GLY A 168 -0.22 -4.01 -8.49
N GLU A 169 0.78 -4.54 -7.79
CA GLU A 169 2.11 -4.80 -8.32
C GLU A 169 2.61 -6.18 -7.88
N VAL A 170 3.43 -6.81 -8.73
CA VAL A 170 4.16 -8.04 -8.38
C VAL A 170 5.56 -7.93 -8.95
N ASN A 171 6.58 -8.06 -8.10
CA ASN A 171 7.98 -8.18 -8.55
C ASN A 171 8.73 -9.30 -7.84
N PHE A 172 9.83 -9.73 -8.45
CA PHE A 172 10.68 -10.81 -7.97
C PHE A 172 12.12 -10.34 -7.82
N ASP A 173 12.72 -10.56 -6.63
CA ASP A 173 14.15 -10.33 -6.42
C ASP A 173 14.70 -11.29 -5.35
N ALA A 174 15.95 -11.74 -5.51
CA ALA A 174 16.60 -12.63 -4.57
C ALA A 174 16.73 -12.05 -3.15
N ARG A 175 16.68 -10.72 -2.98
CA ARG A 175 16.65 -10.02 -1.68
C ARG A 175 15.39 -10.33 -0.86
N TYR A 176 14.32 -10.83 -1.49
CA TYR A 176 13.09 -11.23 -0.81
C TYR A 176 13.01 -12.75 -0.55
N ASN A 177 14.08 -13.52 -0.79
CA ASN A 177 14.10 -14.97 -0.56
C ASN A 177 13.81 -15.37 0.91
N GLY A 178 14.24 -14.52 1.86
CA GLY A 178 14.02 -14.72 3.30
C GLY A 178 12.86 -13.90 3.88
N ASN A 179 12.42 -12.85 3.19
CA ASN A 179 11.32 -11.98 3.63
C ASN A 179 10.57 -11.49 2.40
N ILE A 180 9.32 -11.94 2.22
CA ILE A 180 8.44 -11.40 1.18
C ILE A 180 7.73 -10.15 1.69
N LEU A 181 7.24 -9.32 0.77
CA LEU A 181 6.37 -8.20 1.10
C LEU A 181 4.95 -8.47 0.61
N VAL A 182 3.99 -8.24 1.50
CA VAL A 182 2.56 -8.36 1.22
C VAL A 182 1.90 -7.09 1.75
N ASN A 183 1.77 -6.10 0.87
CA ASN A 183 1.13 -4.83 1.18
C ASN A 183 -0.28 -4.82 0.59
N ALA A 184 -1.27 -4.53 1.44
CA ALA A 184 -2.68 -4.45 1.05
C ALA A 184 -3.16 -3.00 1.17
N PHE A 185 -3.85 -2.51 0.14
CA PHE A 185 -4.49 -1.20 0.08
C PHE A 185 -6.01 -1.38 0.01
N ALA A 186 -6.75 -0.50 0.68
CA ALA A 186 -8.20 -0.39 0.50
C ALA A 186 -8.63 1.08 0.43
N ALA A 187 -9.68 1.32 -0.34
CA ALA A 187 -10.38 2.60 -0.41
C ALA A 187 -11.89 2.41 -0.32
N GLY A 188 -12.56 3.34 0.35
CA GLY A 188 -14.01 3.35 0.54
C GLY A 188 -14.63 4.74 0.36
N LEU A 189 -15.93 4.77 0.09
CA LEU A 189 -16.71 5.99 -0.06
C LEU A 189 -17.50 6.30 1.23
N ALA A 190 -17.51 7.56 1.62
CA ALA A 190 -18.31 8.08 2.73
C ALA A 190 -18.87 9.48 2.39
N LYS A 191 -19.79 9.97 3.23
CA LYS A 191 -20.20 11.37 3.23
C LYS A 191 -19.26 12.18 4.11
N THR A 192 -18.98 13.42 3.71
CA THR A 192 -18.07 14.32 4.44
C THR A 192 -18.54 14.63 5.87
N ASP A 193 -19.85 14.54 6.14
CA ASP A 193 -20.46 14.76 7.45
C ASP A 193 -20.74 13.46 8.23
N ALA A 194 -20.33 12.31 7.70
CA ALA A 194 -20.52 10.98 8.30
C ALA A 194 -19.18 10.24 8.52
N ILE A 195 -18.13 11.00 8.83
CA ILE A 195 -16.82 10.46 9.22
C ILE A 195 -16.77 10.23 10.72
N PHE A 196 -16.36 9.02 11.10
CA PHE A 196 -16.21 8.61 12.49
C PHE A 196 -14.74 8.60 12.90
N LEU A 197 -14.47 9.03 14.13
CA LEU A 197 -13.14 9.16 14.70
C LEU A 197 -13.03 8.29 15.95
N SER A 198 -11.81 7.98 16.39
CA SER A 198 -11.59 7.15 17.57
C SER A 198 -11.55 7.91 18.91
N GLU A 199 -11.72 9.24 18.89
CA GLU A 199 -11.73 10.09 20.08
C GLU A 199 -12.99 9.87 20.96
N ALA A 200 -12.84 9.20 22.10
CA ALA A 200 -13.92 9.05 23.07
C ALA A 200 -14.31 10.40 23.70
N LYS A 201 -15.62 10.66 23.82
CA LYS A 201 -16.15 11.92 24.39
C LYS A 201 -17.21 11.65 25.44
N GLY A 202 -16.92 12.05 26.69
CA GLY A 202 -17.84 11.96 27.82
C GLY A 202 -17.45 10.89 28.84
N VAL A 203 -17.77 11.15 30.10
CA VAL A 203 -17.40 10.32 31.26
C VAL A 203 -18.54 9.36 31.63
N GLY A 204 -18.19 8.13 32.01
CA GLY A 204 -19.14 7.11 32.45
C GLY A 204 -19.93 6.46 31.31
N LEU A 205 -19.48 6.65 30.07
CA LEU A 205 -20.14 6.11 28.88
C LEU A 205 -19.74 4.65 28.66
N PRO A 206 -20.65 3.81 28.13
CA PRO A 206 -20.39 2.40 27.89
C PRO A 206 -19.28 2.20 26.85
N VAL A 207 -18.30 1.37 27.19
CA VAL A 207 -17.31 0.83 26.24
C VAL A 207 -17.78 -0.55 25.84
N VAL A 208 -17.97 -0.75 24.53
CA VAL A 208 -18.66 -1.90 23.96
C VAL A 208 -17.74 -2.65 23.01
N TYR A 209 -17.70 -3.96 23.21
CA TYR A 209 -17.03 -4.93 22.35
C TYR A 209 -18.02 -5.48 21.33
N LEU A 210 -17.56 -5.58 20.09
CA LEU A 210 -18.37 -5.99 18.94
C LEU A 210 -17.58 -6.94 18.04
N GLY A 211 -18.26 -7.93 17.45
CA GLY A 211 -17.67 -8.83 16.45
C GLY A 211 -17.39 -10.24 16.97
N ALA A 212 -16.32 -10.86 16.47
CA ALA A 212 -15.94 -12.24 16.80
C ALA A 212 -15.47 -12.40 18.25
N LYS A 213 -15.44 -13.63 18.76
CA LYS A 213 -14.98 -13.92 20.14
C LYS A 213 -13.46 -13.95 20.25
N THR A 214 -12.95 -13.42 21.34
CA THR A 214 -11.51 -13.38 21.66
C THR A 214 -10.98 -14.79 21.95
N GLY A 215 -9.90 -15.18 21.28
CA GLY A 215 -9.14 -16.42 21.48
C GLY A 215 -7.65 -16.15 21.69
N ARG A 216 -6.82 -17.20 21.81
CA ARG A 216 -5.36 -17.10 21.97
C ARG A 216 -4.62 -16.87 20.64
N ASP A 217 -5.20 -16.07 19.77
CA ASP A 217 -4.64 -15.79 18.45
C ASP A 217 -3.60 -14.67 18.53
N GLY A 218 -2.44 -14.87 17.92
CA GLY A 218 -1.45 -13.80 17.75
C GLY A 218 -0.95 -13.16 19.04
N VAL A 219 -1.04 -13.82 20.20
CA VAL A 219 -0.55 -13.26 21.46
C VAL A 219 0.97 -13.04 21.36
N GLY A 220 1.39 -11.78 21.23
CA GLY A 220 2.79 -11.39 20.97
C GLY A 220 3.16 -11.20 19.49
N GLY A 221 2.18 -11.19 18.58
CA GLY A 221 2.36 -10.99 17.14
C GLY A 221 3.03 -9.66 16.80
N ALA A 222 2.61 -8.57 17.43
CA ALA A 222 3.24 -7.25 17.26
C ALA A 222 4.73 -7.22 17.66
N THR A 223 5.14 -7.97 18.70
CA THR A 223 6.55 -8.13 19.07
C THR A 223 7.31 -8.94 18.02
N MET A 224 6.69 -9.97 17.46
CA MET A 224 7.27 -10.77 16.38
C MET A 224 7.50 -9.95 15.10
N ALA A 225 6.58 -9.05 14.75
CA ALA A 225 6.72 -8.15 13.59
C ALA A 225 7.83 -7.10 13.75
N SER A 226 8.40 -6.96 14.96
CA SER A 226 9.47 -6.03 15.30
C SER A 226 10.84 -6.72 15.46
N ALA A 227 10.99 -7.97 15.00
CA ALA A 227 12.20 -8.78 15.16
C ALA A 227 12.65 -9.40 13.83
N GLU A 228 13.96 -9.57 13.66
CA GLU A 228 14.56 -10.23 12.49
C GLU A 228 14.20 -11.72 12.43
N PHE A 229 14.26 -12.29 11.22
CA PHE A 229 14.10 -13.72 11.01
C PHE A 229 15.39 -14.51 11.26
N ASP A 230 15.21 -15.72 11.81
CA ASP A 230 16.25 -16.72 12.04
C ASP A 230 15.80 -18.11 11.54
N ASP A 231 16.67 -19.11 11.69
CA ASP A 231 16.44 -20.48 11.24
C ASP A 231 15.29 -21.20 11.99
N LYS A 232 14.69 -20.60 13.03
CA LYS A 232 13.60 -21.19 13.84
C LYS A 232 12.23 -20.60 13.55
N ILE A 233 12.11 -19.80 12.49
CA ILE A 233 10.88 -19.10 12.13
C ILE A 233 9.66 -20.03 11.98
N ASP A 234 9.83 -21.25 11.45
CA ASP A 234 8.73 -22.20 11.23
C ASP A 234 8.06 -22.63 12.55
N GLU A 235 8.76 -22.54 13.68
CA GLU A 235 8.22 -22.81 15.02
C GLU A 235 7.15 -21.78 15.45
N LYS A 236 7.10 -20.61 14.80
CA LYS A 236 6.14 -19.53 15.07
C LYS A 236 4.83 -19.67 14.30
N ARG A 237 4.67 -20.67 13.41
CA ARG A 237 3.44 -20.86 12.62
C ARG A 237 2.12 -20.84 13.43
N PRO A 238 2.04 -21.40 14.66
CA PRO A 238 0.81 -21.36 15.46
C PRO A 238 0.36 -19.95 15.89
N THR A 239 1.21 -18.93 15.76
CA THR A 239 0.86 -17.55 16.11
C THR A 239 0.16 -16.80 14.97
N VAL A 240 0.18 -17.33 13.74
CA VAL A 240 -0.49 -16.68 12.61
C VAL A 240 -2.00 -16.82 12.72
N GLN A 241 -2.70 -15.68 12.67
CA GLN A 241 -4.14 -15.63 12.85
C GLN A 241 -4.88 -16.15 11.62
N VAL A 242 -6.09 -16.66 11.82
CA VAL A 242 -6.99 -17.06 10.75
C VAL A 242 -8.10 -16.02 10.65
N GLY A 243 -8.32 -15.47 9.46
CA GLY A 243 -9.38 -14.51 9.19
C GLY A 243 -10.69 -15.18 8.75
N ASP A 244 -11.81 -14.57 9.08
CA ASP A 244 -13.15 -14.97 8.63
C ASP A 244 -13.84 -13.84 7.84
N PRO A 245 -13.70 -13.81 6.50
CA PRO A 245 -14.25 -12.74 5.67
C PRO A 245 -15.77 -12.65 5.70
N PHE A 246 -16.47 -13.74 6.04
CA PHE A 246 -17.93 -13.73 6.13
C PHE A 246 -18.39 -13.00 7.39
N THR A 247 -17.73 -13.24 8.52
CA THR A 247 -17.97 -12.50 9.76
C THR A 247 -17.58 -11.03 9.60
N GLU A 248 -16.46 -10.73 8.94
CA GLU A 248 -16.04 -9.36 8.63
C GLU A 248 -17.08 -8.63 7.77
N LYS A 249 -17.69 -9.32 6.79
CA LYS A 249 -18.76 -8.74 5.98
C LYS A 249 -20.00 -8.41 6.82
N CYS A 250 -20.39 -9.28 7.74
CA CYS A 250 -21.46 -8.97 8.68
C CYS A 250 -21.09 -7.78 9.58
N LEU A 251 -19.84 -7.70 10.02
CA LEU A 251 -19.32 -6.61 10.86
C LEU A 251 -19.33 -5.27 10.12
N LEU A 252 -18.99 -5.24 8.83
CA LEU A 252 -19.13 -4.05 7.97
C LEU A 252 -20.59 -3.56 7.96
N GLU A 253 -21.54 -4.44 7.63
CA GLU A 253 -22.95 -4.02 7.48
C GLU A 253 -23.56 -3.59 8.84
N ALA A 254 -23.23 -4.29 9.92
CA ALA A 254 -23.65 -3.92 11.27
C ALA A 254 -23.06 -2.57 11.71
N SER A 255 -21.79 -2.30 11.39
CA SER A 255 -21.11 -1.07 11.76
C SER A 255 -21.68 0.13 11.02
N LEU A 256 -21.90 0.01 9.70
CA LEU A 256 -22.50 1.10 8.91
C LEU A 256 -23.96 1.36 9.32
N GLU A 257 -24.74 0.32 9.64
CA GLU A 257 -26.10 0.47 10.18
C GLU A 257 -26.10 1.15 11.55
N LEU A 258 -25.18 0.77 12.43
CA LEU A 258 -25.04 1.38 13.76
C LEU A 258 -24.64 2.85 13.67
N MET A 259 -23.67 3.18 12.81
CA MET A 259 -23.24 4.56 12.55
C MET A 259 -24.41 5.43 12.08
N ALA A 260 -25.21 4.93 11.14
CA ALA A 260 -26.39 5.62 10.63
C ALA A 260 -27.47 5.87 11.70
N SER A 261 -27.54 5.03 12.76
CA SER A 261 -28.47 5.23 13.88
C SER A 261 -28.13 6.40 14.80
N GLY A 262 -26.89 6.93 14.70
CA GLY A 262 -26.35 7.97 15.57
C GLY A 262 -25.95 7.48 16.98
N ALA A 263 -25.86 6.16 17.19
CA ALA A 263 -25.49 5.57 18.47
C ALA A 263 -23.99 5.70 18.80
N VAL A 264 -23.13 5.79 17.78
CA VAL A 264 -21.66 5.79 17.94
C VAL A 264 -21.17 7.17 18.38
N ILE A 265 -20.32 7.20 19.40
CA ILE A 265 -19.56 8.39 19.84
C ILE A 265 -18.11 8.28 19.35
N ALA A 266 -17.52 7.11 19.53
CA ALA A 266 -16.18 6.77 19.06
C ALA A 266 -16.13 5.30 18.67
N ILE A 267 -15.24 4.97 17.74
CA ILE A 267 -15.06 3.64 17.20
C ILE A 267 -13.59 3.39 16.92
N GLN A 268 -13.13 2.16 17.17
CA GLN A 268 -11.78 1.72 16.86
C GLN A 268 -11.82 0.25 16.43
N ASP A 269 -11.07 -0.09 15.39
CA ASP A 269 -10.83 -1.48 15.03
C ASP A 269 -9.90 -2.14 16.05
N MET A 270 -9.90 -3.47 16.11
CA MET A 270 -9.01 -4.23 16.98
C MET A 270 -8.02 -5.05 16.16
N GLY A 271 -6.90 -4.43 15.78
CA GLY A 271 -5.77 -5.06 15.11
C GLY A 271 -4.66 -5.51 16.07
N ALA A 272 -3.43 -5.04 15.82
CA ALA A 272 -2.25 -5.34 16.62
C ALA A 272 -2.45 -4.96 18.10
N ALA A 273 -2.01 -5.84 19.00
CA ALA A 273 -2.23 -5.71 20.45
C ALA A 273 -3.71 -5.63 20.90
N GLY A 274 -4.68 -5.86 20.00
CA GLY A 274 -6.10 -6.09 20.31
C GLY A 274 -6.74 -5.06 21.23
N LEU A 275 -7.31 -5.53 22.34
CA LEU A 275 -8.00 -4.69 23.34
C LEU A 275 -7.08 -3.62 23.93
N THR A 276 -5.79 -3.91 24.04
CA THR A 276 -4.82 -2.97 24.63
C THR A 276 -4.72 -1.71 23.79
N CYS A 277 -4.37 -1.85 22.51
CA CYS A 277 -4.18 -0.70 21.63
C CYS A 277 -5.47 0.09 21.49
N SER A 278 -6.55 -0.62 21.15
CA SER A 278 -7.85 -0.02 20.86
C SER A 278 -8.41 0.80 22.02
N ALA A 279 -8.34 0.28 23.25
CA ALA A 279 -8.83 1.00 24.42
C ALA A 279 -7.91 2.16 24.82
N VAL A 280 -6.59 1.94 24.80
CA VAL A 280 -5.63 2.97 25.19
C VAL A 280 -5.69 4.15 24.23
N GLU A 281 -5.69 3.92 22.92
CA GLU A 281 -5.78 4.98 21.91
C GLU A 281 -7.08 5.76 22.01
N MET A 282 -8.21 5.05 22.11
CA MET A 282 -9.54 5.65 22.23
C MET A 282 -9.66 6.56 23.46
N GLY A 283 -9.16 6.10 24.62
CA GLY A 283 -9.18 6.87 25.86
C GLY A 283 -8.18 8.02 25.85
N ALA A 284 -6.94 7.77 25.40
CA ALA A 284 -5.89 8.77 25.39
C ALA A 284 -6.19 9.94 24.44
N LYS A 285 -6.74 9.68 23.25
CA LYS A 285 -7.17 10.75 22.31
C LYS A 285 -8.28 11.62 22.90
N GLY A 286 -9.19 11.02 23.65
CA GLY A 286 -10.30 11.72 24.31
C GLY A 286 -9.95 12.46 25.60
N ASP A 287 -8.68 12.39 26.06
CA ASP A 287 -8.26 12.81 27.40
C ASP A 287 -9.15 12.19 28.52
N LEU A 288 -9.45 10.90 28.39
CA LEU A 288 -10.27 10.11 29.32
C LEU A 288 -9.52 8.87 29.81
N GLY A 289 -9.87 8.38 31.00
CA GLY A 289 -9.52 7.03 31.43
C GLY A 289 -10.48 5.99 30.87
N ILE A 290 -10.10 4.71 30.96
CA ILE A 290 -10.96 3.57 30.62
C ILE A 290 -10.87 2.53 31.73
N GLU A 291 -12.02 2.03 32.16
CA GLU A 291 -12.14 0.83 33.00
C GLU A 291 -12.72 -0.32 32.18
N LEU A 292 -12.00 -1.43 32.07
CA LEU A 292 -12.44 -2.67 31.43
C LEU A 292 -12.68 -3.78 32.47
N ASP A 293 -13.72 -4.58 32.23
CA ASP A 293 -14.06 -5.79 32.95
C ASP A 293 -13.95 -6.99 32.00
N LEU A 294 -12.85 -7.73 32.12
CA LEU A 294 -12.55 -8.87 31.24
C LEU A 294 -13.54 -10.02 31.42
N ASP A 295 -14.23 -10.12 32.56
CA ASP A 295 -15.25 -11.16 32.77
C ASP A 295 -16.45 -10.99 31.83
N LYS A 296 -16.59 -9.82 31.19
CA LYS A 296 -17.65 -9.52 30.21
C LYS A 296 -17.20 -9.63 28.76
N VAL A 297 -15.90 -9.79 28.50
CA VAL A 297 -15.38 -9.91 27.14
C VAL A 297 -15.80 -11.27 26.56
N PRO A 298 -16.42 -11.31 25.36
CA PRO A 298 -16.74 -12.57 24.70
C PRO A 298 -15.46 -13.36 24.38
N VAL A 299 -15.33 -14.56 24.95
CA VAL A 299 -14.20 -15.47 24.71
C VAL A 299 -14.68 -16.79 24.10
N ARG A 300 -13.84 -17.39 23.24
CA ARG A 300 -14.09 -18.73 22.67
C ARG A 300 -13.29 -19.85 23.33
N GLU A 301 -12.27 -19.49 24.12
CA GLU A 301 -11.44 -20.44 24.85
C GLU A 301 -11.63 -20.29 26.36
N GLU A 302 -11.73 -21.42 27.05
CA GLU A 302 -11.83 -21.41 28.51
C GLU A 302 -10.50 -21.01 29.17
N ARG A 303 -10.60 -20.39 30.36
CA ARG A 303 -9.46 -20.08 31.24
C ARG A 303 -8.38 -19.20 30.60
N MET A 304 -8.77 -18.29 29.71
CA MET A 304 -7.86 -17.25 29.23
C MET A 304 -7.43 -16.35 30.40
N SER A 305 -6.14 -16.03 30.45
CA SER A 305 -5.56 -15.07 31.38
C SER A 305 -5.83 -13.64 30.94
N ALA A 306 -5.71 -12.69 31.87
CA ALA A 306 -5.83 -11.27 31.53
C ALA A 306 -4.80 -10.85 30.46
N TYR A 307 -3.57 -11.37 30.56
CA TYR A 307 -2.51 -11.17 29.57
C TYR A 307 -2.95 -11.62 28.17
N GLU A 308 -3.46 -12.85 28.03
CA GLU A 308 -3.90 -13.39 26.74
C GLU A 308 -5.10 -12.62 26.17
N MET A 309 -6.08 -12.23 27.01
CA MET A 309 -7.25 -11.48 26.55
C MET A 309 -6.89 -10.07 26.08
N MET A 310 -6.00 -9.40 26.80
CA MET A 310 -5.58 -8.03 26.47
C MET A 310 -4.72 -7.95 25.21
N LEU A 311 -3.92 -8.98 24.93
CA LEU A 311 -2.95 -9.01 23.83
C LEU A 311 -3.36 -9.91 22.66
N SER A 312 -4.55 -10.52 22.73
CA SER A 312 -5.09 -11.31 21.65
C SER A 312 -5.32 -10.45 20.40
N GLU A 313 -4.84 -10.93 19.27
CA GLU A 313 -5.00 -10.33 17.94
C GLU A 313 -6.04 -11.13 17.11
N SER A 314 -7.02 -11.76 17.77
CA SER A 314 -8.18 -12.35 17.08
C SER A 314 -8.79 -11.33 16.11
N GLN A 315 -9.17 -11.80 14.92
CA GLN A 315 -9.64 -10.95 13.82
C GLN A 315 -11.13 -10.63 13.95
N GLU A 316 -11.66 -9.77 13.07
CA GLU A 316 -13.10 -9.40 12.98
C GLU A 316 -13.70 -8.82 14.29
N ARG A 317 -12.99 -7.88 14.94
CA ARG A 317 -13.41 -7.26 16.20
C ARG A 317 -13.31 -5.74 16.19
N MET A 318 -14.18 -5.09 16.96
CA MET A 318 -14.18 -3.64 17.15
C MET A 318 -14.47 -3.25 18.61
N LEU A 319 -14.01 -2.06 18.97
CA LEU A 319 -14.32 -1.40 20.23
C LEU A 319 -15.04 -0.08 19.94
N MET A 320 -16.08 0.24 20.72
CA MET A 320 -16.86 1.46 20.56
C MET A 320 -17.23 2.12 21.87
N VAL A 321 -17.42 3.45 21.85
CA VAL A 321 -18.17 4.18 22.87
C VAL A 321 -19.53 4.52 22.31
N LEU A 322 -20.59 4.14 23.02
CA LEU A 322 -21.97 4.36 22.57
C LEU A 322 -22.70 5.39 23.41
N ARG A 323 -23.74 5.99 22.82
CA ARG A 323 -24.75 6.75 23.54
C ARG A 323 -25.59 5.81 24.43
N PRO A 324 -25.66 6.03 25.76
CA PRO A 324 -26.35 5.13 26.68
C PRO A 324 -27.84 4.91 26.32
N GLU A 325 -28.51 5.94 25.84
CA GLU A 325 -29.92 5.88 25.44
C GLU A 325 -30.17 5.03 24.17
N LYS A 326 -29.10 4.66 23.45
CA LYS A 326 -29.13 3.87 22.21
C LYS A 326 -28.61 2.44 22.39
N GLU A 327 -28.18 2.04 23.59
CA GLU A 327 -27.57 0.72 23.84
C GLU A 327 -28.42 -0.46 23.33
N LYS A 328 -29.73 -0.46 23.60
CA LYS A 328 -30.63 -1.55 23.15
C LYS A 328 -30.81 -1.59 21.64
N GLU A 329 -30.78 -0.43 20.99
CA GLU A 329 -30.85 -0.34 19.54
C GLU A 329 -29.56 -0.89 18.93
N ALA A 330 -28.41 -0.52 19.50
CA ALA A 330 -27.10 -1.04 19.09
C ALA A 330 -26.99 -2.57 19.26
N GLU A 331 -27.40 -3.11 20.40
CA GLU A 331 -27.42 -4.55 20.68
C GLU A 331 -28.31 -5.30 19.66
N ALA A 332 -29.48 -4.75 19.36
CA ALA A 332 -30.40 -5.34 18.38
C ALA A 332 -29.82 -5.37 16.96
N ILE A 333 -29.07 -4.34 16.55
CA ILE A 333 -28.39 -4.29 15.23
C ILE A 333 -27.35 -5.42 15.15
N PHE A 334 -26.49 -5.58 16.15
CA PHE A 334 -25.45 -6.62 16.09
C PHE A 334 -26.02 -8.04 16.11
N HIS A 335 -27.06 -8.29 16.92
CA HIS A 335 -27.75 -9.57 16.90
C HIS A 335 -28.47 -9.87 15.58
N LYS A 336 -29.04 -8.85 14.91
CA LYS A 336 -29.63 -9.00 13.56
C LYS A 336 -28.60 -9.53 12.55
N TRP A 337 -27.34 -9.09 12.66
CA TRP A 337 -26.23 -9.52 11.80
C TRP A 337 -25.48 -10.77 12.33
N GLY A 338 -25.95 -11.38 13.42
CA GLY A 338 -25.36 -12.60 13.98
C GLY A 338 -24.04 -12.39 14.72
N LEU A 339 -23.76 -11.18 15.19
CA LEU A 339 -22.53 -10.80 15.89
C LEU A 339 -22.74 -10.75 17.41
N ASP A 340 -21.65 -10.95 18.17
CA ASP A 340 -21.65 -10.75 19.62
C ASP A 340 -21.63 -9.25 19.96
N PHE A 341 -22.29 -8.91 21.07
CA PHE A 341 -22.35 -7.57 21.63
C PHE A 341 -22.13 -7.67 23.15
N ALA A 342 -21.18 -6.90 23.69
CA ALA A 342 -20.95 -6.88 25.12
C ALA A 342 -20.48 -5.51 25.62
N ILE A 343 -21.11 -4.98 26.67
CA ILE A 343 -20.59 -3.82 27.40
C ILE A 343 -19.46 -4.30 28.30
N VAL A 344 -18.24 -4.07 27.87
CA VAL A 344 -17.02 -4.56 28.53
C VAL A 344 -16.40 -3.53 29.47
N GLY A 345 -16.86 -2.28 29.44
CA GLY A 345 -16.25 -1.25 30.26
C GLY A 345 -16.97 0.08 30.23
N LYS A 346 -16.26 1.12 30.69
CA LYS A 346 -16.72 2.50 30.66
C LYS A 346 -15.57 3.50 30.60
N THR A 347 -15.85 4.71 30.11
CA THR A 347 -14.94 5.85 30.20
C THR A 347 -14.89 6.44 31.62
N THR A 348 -13.75 6.97 32.04
CA THR A 348 -13.53 7.61 33.35
C THR A 348 -12.81 8.95 33.24
N ASP A 349 -12.81 9.76 34.30
CA ASP A 349 -12.26 11.12 34.35
C ASP A 349 -10.90 11.22 35.07
N ASP A 350 -10.30 10.09 35.42
CA ASP A 350 -9.08 10.03 36.23
C ASP A 350 -7.81 9.67 35.43
N LEU A 351 -7.93 9.61 34.10
CA LEU A 351 -6.81 9.33 33.18
C LEU A 351 -6.09 8.01 33.49
N ARG A 352 -6.82 7.03 34.03
CA ARG A 352 -6.31 5.69 34.31
C ARG A 352 -6.86 4.68 33.31
N PHE A 353 -5.99 3.80 32.84
CA PHE A 353 -6.35 2.57 32.17
C PHE A 353 -6.40 1.45 33.22
N ARG A 354 -7.61 1.07 33.63
CA ARG A 354 -7.86 0.02 34.62
C ARG A 354 -8.45 -1.21 33.97
N VAL A 355 -7.87 -2.37 34.27
CA VAL A 355 -8.38 -3.66 33.79
C VAL A 355 -8.69 -4.52 35.00
N ARG A 356 -9.91 -5.04 35.06
CA ARG A 356 -10.36 -5.97 36.09
C ARG A 356 -10.61 -7.35 35.48
N HIS A 357 -10.28 -8.39 36.23
CA HIS A 357 -10.56 -9.77 35.86
C HIS A 357 -10.76 -10.61 37.12
N GLN A 358 -11.86 -11.35 37.20
CA GLN A 358 -12.20 -12.23 38.32
C GLN A 358 -12.18 -11.50 39.67
N GLY A 359 -12.70 -10.27 39.68
CA GLY A 359 -12.76 -9.40 40.86
C GLY A 359 -11.45 -8.72 41.27
N ASN A 360 -10.34 -8.94 40.56
CA ASN A 360 -9.05 -8.32 40.86
C ASN A 360 -8.70 -7.24 39.82
N GLU A 361 -8.04 -6.16 40.26
CA GLU A 361 -7.41 -5.20 39.36
C GLU A 361 -6.08 -5.79 38.87
N VAL A 362 -6.00 -6.08 37.57
CA VAL A 362 -4.87 -6.78 36.93
C VAL A 362 -3.93 -5.82 36.19
N ALA A 363 -4.42 -4.63 35.84
CA ALA A 363 -3.62 -3.52 35.33
C ALA A 363 -4.21 -2.18 35.77
N ASN A 364 -3.33 -1.23 36.10
CA ASN A 364 -3.70 0.14 36.42
C ASN A 364 -2.56 1.08 35.99
N LEU A 365 -2.72 1.66 34.81
CA LEU A 365 -1.67 2.41 34.11
C LEU A 365 -2.11 3.85 33.80
N PRO A 366 -1.19 4.83 33.74
CA PRO A 366 -1.51 6.17 33.24
C PRO A 366 -1.79 6.11 31.74
N ILE A 367 -3.04 6.29 31.33
CA ILE A 367 -3.48 5.95 29.95
C ILE A 367 -2.75 6.77 28.88
N LYS A 368 -2.58 8.08 29.12
CA LYS A 368 -1.93 8.99 28.18
C LYS A 368 -0.43 8.71 28.05
N ASP A 369 0.22 8.42 29.17
CA ASP A 369 1.66 8.15 29.20
C ASP A 369 2.01 6.82 28.50
N LEU A 370 1.07 5.87 28.35
CA LEU A 370 1.30 4.64 27.59
C LEU A 370 1.70 4.93 26.14
N GLY A 371 1.07 5.91 25.50
CA GLY A 371 1.42 6.35 24.13
C GLY A 371 2.45 7.47 24.12
N ASP A 372 2.22 8.54 24.91
CA ASP A 372 3.02 9.78 24.84
C ASP A 372 4.47 9.60 25.31
N LYS A 373 4.73 8.60 26.16
CA LYS A 373 6.07 8.32 26.69
C LYS A 373 6.76 7.15 26.00
N ALA A 374 6.14 6.57 24.97
CA ALA A 374 6.81 5.61 24.12
C ALA A 374 8.13 6.22 23.60
N PRO A 375 9.24 5.46 23.57
CA PRO A 375 10.52 5.98 23.11
C PRO A 375 10.41 6.55 21.70
N GLU A 376 11.08 7.68 21.45
CA GLU A 376 11.32 8.18 20.10
C GLU A 376 12.84 8.29 19.93
N TYR A 377 13.38 7.57 18.95
CA TYR A 377 14.81 7.47 18.71
C TYR A 377 15.23 8.33 17.52
N ASP A 378 16.26 9.13 17.74
CA ASP A 378 17.07 9.68 16.65
C ASP A 378 18.19 8.70 16.33
N ARG A 379 17.87 7.67 15.55
CA ARG A 379 18.83 6.60 15.25
C ARG A 379 20.00 7.15 14.42
N PRO A 380 21.26 6.75 14.71
CA PRO A 380 22.39 7.07 13.86
C PRO A 380 22.14 6.59 12.44
N TRP A 381 22.49 7.41 11.45
CA TRP A 381 22.40 7.05 10.04
C TRP A 381 23.57 7.64 9.26
N VAL A 382 23.89 7.02 8.13
CA VAL A 382 24.90 7.51 7.19
C VAL A 382 24.23 7.89 5.88
N GLU A 383 24.71 8.96 5.25
CA GLU A 383 24.19 9.38 3.95
C GLU A 383 24.44 8.31 2.88
N PRO A 384 23.39 7.87 2.14
CA PRO A 384 23.56 6.90 1.06
C PRO A 384 24.57 7.39 0.03
N LYS A 385 25.49 6.50 -0.34
CA LYS A 385 26.51 6.82 -1.34
C LYS A 385 25.87 6.83 -2.73
N LYS A 386 25.94 7.98 -3.41
CA LYS A 386 25.52 8.08 -4.81
C LYS A 386 26.38 7.17 -5.70
N PRO A 387 25.77 6.34 -6.56
CA PRO A 387 26.48 5.51 -7.50
C PRO A 387 27.15 6.36 -8.58
N ALA A 388 28.25 5.85 -9.13
CA ALA A 388 28.92 6.52 -10.26
C ALA A 388 28.03 6.44 -11.51
N PRO A 389 28.00 7.49 -12.36
CA PRO A 389 27.31 7.43 -13.65
C PRO A 389 27.84 6.29 -14.52
N LEU A 390 26.95 5.70 -15.33
CA LEU A 390 27.37 4.76 -16.38
C LEU A 390 28.31 5.45 -17.36
N ALA A 391 29.34 4.75 -17.80
CA ALA A 391 30.22 5.24 -18.84
C ALA A 391 29.48 5.25 -20.19
N ALA A 392 29.51 6.38 -20.90
CA ALA A 392 28.73 6.58 -22.13
C ALA A 392 29.07 5.59 -23.26
N ASN A 393 30.25 4.96 -23.23
CA ASN A 393 30.72 3.98 -24.19
C ASN A 393 30.60 2.52 -23.70
N ASP A 394 29.98 2.30 -22.54
CA ASP A 394 29.80 0.98 -21.93
C ASP A 394 28.32 0.60 -21.90
N ILE A 395 27.71 0.60 -23.07
CA ILE A 395 26.31 0.19 -23.29
C ILE A 395 26.31 -1.12 -24.06
N PRO A 396 26.10 -2.27 -23.38
CA PRO A 396 26.00 -3.56 -24.04
C PRO A 396 24.86 -3.57 -25.04
N GLN A 397 25.14 -4.02 -26.26
CA GLN A 397 24.17 -4.06 -27.34
C GLN A 397 23.45 -5.41 -27.37
N ALA A 398 22.21 -5.42 -27.85
CA ALA A 398 21.43 -6.63 -28.11
C ALA A 398 20.52 -6.40 -29.33
N ASP A 399 20.03 -7.47 -29.94
CA ASP A 399 18.94 -7.34 -30.90
C ASP A 399 17.70 -6.80 -30.17
N LEU A 400 17.17 -5.67 -30.66
CA LEU A 400 16.10 -4.95 -29.98
C LEU A 400 14.84 -5.79 -29.82
N ALA A 401 14.47 -6.51 -30.87
CA ALA A 401 13.22 -7.24 -30.88
C ALA A 401 13.34 -8.57 -30.11
N ASP A 402 14.54 -9.14 -29.98
CA ASP A 402 14.80 -10.26 -29.05
C ASP A 402 14.85 -9.79 -27.60
N ALA A 403 15.46 -8.62 -27.33
CA ALA A 403 15.49 -8.01 -26.01
C ALA A 403 14.08 -7.70 -25.51
N LEU A 404 13.23 -7.09 -26.35
CA LEU A 404 11.83 -6.80 -26.01
C LEU A 404 11.05 -8.08 -25.68
N LEU A 405 11.14 -9.13 -26.52
CA LEU A 405 10.46 -10.41 -26.24
C LEU A 405 10.98 -11.07 -24.96
N LYS A 406 12.28 -10.98 -24.68
CA LYS A 406 12.88 -11.52 -23.45
C LYS A 406 12.40 -10.75 -22.21
N LEU A 407 12.31 -9.42 -22.28
CA LEU A 407 11.79 -8.58 -21.21
C LEU A 407 10.32 -8.92 -20.93
N LEU A 408 9.44 -8.88 -21.93
CA LEU A 408 8.02 -9.22 -21.79
C LEU A 408 7.81 -10.65 -21.28
N GLY A 409 8.68 -11.59 -21.67
CA GLY A 409 8.67 -12.96 -21.18
C GLY A 409 9.33 -13.18 -19.82
N GLY A 410 9.74 -12.10 -19.13
CA GLY A 410 10.42 -12.14 -17.84
C GLY A 410 9.48 -12.11 -16.63
N PRO A 411 9.99 -12.41 -15.43
CA PRO A 411 9.20 -12.40 -14.19
C PRO A 411 8.57 -11.04 -13.91
N ASP A 412 9.26 -9.93 -14.17
CA ASP A 412 8.83 -8.59 -13.76
C ASP A 412 7.92 -7.85 -14.76
N LEU A 413 7.94 -8.23 -16.05
CA LEU A 413 7.15 -7.59 -17.12
C LEU A 413 6.15 -8.53 -17.81
N SER A 414 6.01 -9.75 -17.30
CA SER A 414 4.98 -10.67 -17.77
C SER A 414 3.61 -10.32 -17.21
N SER A 415 2.57 -10.77 -17.91
CA SER A 415 1.19 -10.57 -17.52
C SER A 415 0.93 -11.00 -16.08
N ARG A 416 0.26 -10.12 -15.33
CA ARG A 416 -0.22 -10.42 -13.98
C ARG A 416 -1.56 -11.14 -13.97
N ARG A 417 -2.04 -11.56 -15.15
CA ARG A 417 -3.33 -12.22 -15.34
C ARG A 417 -3.58 -13.40 -14.43
N TRP A 418 -2.60 -14.29 -14.31
CA TRP A 418 -2.71 -15.44 -13.41
C TRP A 418 -3.03 -15.02 -11.97
N VAL A 419 -2.52 -13.87 -11.52
CA VAL A 419 -2.77 -13.31 -10.18
C VAL A 419 -4.18 -12.75 -10.08
N TRP A 420 -4.54 -11.79 -10.94
CA TRP A 420 -5.81 -11.07 -10.79
C TRP A 420 -7.04 -11.85 -11.25
N GLU A 421 -6.92 -12.92 -12.04
CA GLU A 421 -8.06 -13.82 -12.34
C GLU A 421 -8.52 -14.63 -11.12
N GLN A 422 -7.72 -14.66 -10.05
CA GLN A 422 -8.11 -15.25 -8.76
C GLN A 422 -8.84 -14.25 -7.87
N TYR A 423 -8.86 -12.97 -8.25
CA TYR A 423 -9.54 -11.90 -7.55
C TYR A 423 -10.84 -11.57 -8.27
N ASP A 424 -11.84 -11.16 -7.50
CA ASP A 424 -12.96 -10.46 -8.07
C ASP A 424 -12.52 -9.04 -8.44
N THR A 425 -12.80 -8.64 -9.68
CA THR A 425 -12.48 -7.32 -10.24
C THR A 425 -13.73 -6.53 -10.65
N LEU A 426 -14.93 -7.10 -10.45
CA LEU A 426 -16.20 -6.63 -11.03
C LEU A 426 -17.34 -6.47 -10.01
N ILE A 427 -17.23 -7.05 -8.82
CA ILE A 427 -18.24 -7.01 -7.76
C ILE A 427 -18.59 -5.57 -7.42
N GLN A 428 -19.84 -5.34 -7.04
CA GLN A 428 -20.50 -4.02 -6.96
C GLN A 428 -20.76 -3.37 -8.34
N GLY A 429 -20.19 -3.87 -9.43
CA GLY A 429 -20.51 -3.46 -10.80
C GLY A 429 -19.97 -2.08 -11.18
N ASN A 430 -19.03 -1.51 -10.43
CA ASN A 430 -18.57 -0.12 -10.62
C ASN A 430 -17.23 0.02 -11.35
N SER A 431 -16.48 -1.07 -11.57
CA SER A 431 -15.19 -1.05 -12.27
C SER A 431 -15.34 -0.62 -13.73
N LEU A 432 -14.61 0.44 -14.11
CA LEU A 432 -14.51 0.97 -15.48
C LEU A 432 -13.23 0.54 -16.19
N GLN A 433 -12.16 0.36 -15.41
CA GLN A 433 -10.87 -0.17 -15.84
C GLN A 433 -10.50 -1.31 -14.89
N LEU A 434 -10.31 -2.50 -15.46
CA LEU A 434 -9.81 -3.68 -14.76
C LEU A 434 -8.27 -3.66 -14.74
N PRO A 435 -7.61 -4.52 -13.94
CA PRO A 435 -6.17 -4.69 -13.98
C PRO A 435 -5.63 -4.89 -15.41
N GLY A 436 -4.46 -4.30 -15.70
CA GLY A 436 -3.84 -4.34 -17.03
C GLY A 436 -3.79 -3.00 -17.77
N GLY A 437 -4.06 -1.88 -17.10
CA GLY A 437 -3.70 -0.53 -17.53
C GLY A 437 -2.94 0.20 -16.42
N ASP A 438 -2.66 1.49 -16.62
CA ASP A 438 -1.85 2.30 -15.70
C ASP A 438 -2.47 2.46 -14.31
N ALA A 439 -3.80 2.46 -14.19
CA ALA A 439 -4.50 2.54 -12.92
C ALA A 439 -5.86 1.83 -12.98
N GLY A 440 -6.31 1.30 -11.84
CA GLY A 440 -7.67 0.78 -11.67
C GLY A 440 -8.66 1.93 -11.55
N VAL A 441 -9.84 1.85 -12.19
CA VAL A 441 -10.83 2.95 -12.19
C VAL A 441 -12.21 2.43 -11.79
N VAL A 442 -12.84 3.06 -10.80
CA VAL A 442 -14.15 2.71 -10.24
C VAL A 442 -15.08 3.92 -10.25
N ARG A 443 -16.33 3.75 -10.68
CA ARG A 443 -17.36 4.80 -10.61
C ARG A 443 -17.66 5.18 -9.16
N VAL A 444 -17.91 6.47 -8.93
CA VAL A 444 -18.52 6.92 -7.67
C VAL A 444 -20.01 6.62 -7.74
N GLU A 445 -20.45 5.62 -6.96
CA GLU A 445 -21.83 5.19 -6.93
C GLU A 445 -22.77 6.34 -6.57
N GLY A 446 -23.88 6.47 -7.29
CA GLY A 446 -24.84 7.57 -7.13
C GLY A 446 -24.49 8.87 -7.87
N HIS A 447 -23.29 8.99 -8.46
CA HIS A 447 -22.91 10.14 -9.28
C HIS A 447 -22.98 9.82 -10.79
N PRO A 448 -23.47 10.73 -11.66
CA PRO A 448 -23.64 10.44 -13.09
C PRO A 448 -22.33 10.20 -13.85
N THR A 449 -21.28 10.97 -13.55
CA THR A 449 -20.05 11.01 -14.38
C THR A 449 -18.74 10.86 -13.60
N LYS A 450 -18.77 10.74 -12.27
CA LYS A 450 -17.56 10.80 -11.43
C LYS A 450 -16.98 9.41 -11.25
N ALA A 451 -15.66 9.28 -11.26
CA ALA A 451 -14.94 8.06 -10.97
C ALA A 451 -13.67 8.36 -10.17
N LEU A 452 -13.15 7.33 -9.51
CA LEU A 452 -11.88 7.35 -8.80
C LEU A 452 -10.89 6.42 -9.50
N ALA A 453 -9.65 6.87 -9.63
CA ALA A 453 -8.53 6.09 -10.12
C ALA A 453 -7.59 5.73 -8.97
N PHE A 454 -7.00 4.54 -9.03
CA PHE A 454 -6.14 3.98 -7.99
C PHE A 454 -4.88 3.40 -8.62
N SER A 455 -3.71 3.77 -8.10
CA SER A 455 -2.43 3.15 -8.49
C SER A 455 -1.53 2.88 -7.28
N SER A 456 -0.58 1.97 -7.44
CA SER A 456 0.42 1.59 -6.44
C SER A 456 1.74 1.41 -7.13
N ASP A 457 2.78 2.09 -6.66
CA ASP A 457 4.06 2.12 -7.36
C ASP A 457 5.26 2.18 -6.40
N VAL A 458 6.28 1.40 -6.73
CA VAL A 458 7.66 1.61 -6.29
C VAL A 458 8.61 0.76 -7.10
N THR A 459 9.72 1.37 -7.53
CA THR A 459 10.84 0.66 -8.14
C THR A 459 11.95 0.40 -7.11
N PRO A 460 12.06 -0.81 -6.51
CA PRO A 460 12.97 -1.03 -5.38
C PRO A 460 14.45 -0.96 -5.76
N ARG A 461 14.79 -1.33 -7.01
CA ARG A 461 16.16 -1.23 -7.54
C ARG A 461 16.65 0.22 -7.61
N TYR A 462 15.75 1.17 -7.85
CA TYR A 462 16.09 2.59 -7.81
C TYR A 462 16.31 3.07 -6.38
N CYS A 463 15.44 2.63 -5.46
CA CYS A 463 15.56 2.95 -4.04
C CYS A 463 16.84 2.38 -3.42
N GLU A 464 17.30 1.20 -3.84
CA GLU A 464 18.57 0.62 -3.41
C GLU A 464 19.77 1.44 -3.92
N ALA A 465 19.72 1.85 -5.20
CA ALA A 465 20.81 2.57 -5.85
C ALA A 465 20.96 4.00 -5.33
N ASP A 466 19.86 4.76 -5.26
CA ASP A 466 19.80 6.08 -4.63
C ASP A 466 18.42 6.25 -3.96
N PRO A 467 18.32 6.05 -2.63
CA PRO A 467 17.05 6.11 -1.92
C PRO A 467 16.30 7.42 -2.11
N TYR A 468 16.99 8.54 -2.29
CA TYR A 468 16.34 9.84 -2.49
C TYR A 468 15.67 9.94 -3.85
N GLU A 469 16.38 9.61 -4.94
CA GLU A 469 15.77 9.60 -6.27
C GLU A 469 14.75 8.47 -6.41
N GLY A 470 14.96 7.30 -5.81
CA GLY A 470 13.99 6.22 -5.79
C GLY A 470 12.69 6.60 -5.06
N GLY A 471 12.78 7.26 -3.91
CA GLY A 471 11.62 7.77 -3.19
C GLY A 471 10.86 8.86 -3.96
N LYS A 472 11.58 9.75 -4.66
CA LYS A 472 10.95 10.72 -5.58
C LYS A 472 10.23 10.02 -6.72
N GLN A 473 10.86 9.01 -7.30
CA GLN A 473 10.37 8.29 -8.47
C GLN A 473 9.09 7.52 -8.17
N ALA A 474 9.01 6.85 -7.01
CA ALA A 474 7.80 6.12 -6.60
C ALA A 474 6.56 7.04 -6.54
N VAL A 475 6.71 8.26 -6.00
CA VAL A 475 5.63 9.25 -5.98
C VAL A 475 5.30 9.76 -7.39
N ALA A 476 6.33 10.05 -8.20
CA ALA A 476 6.15 10.56 -9.55
C ALA A 476 5.46 9.56 -10.47
N GLU A 477 5.82 8.28 -10.41
CA GLU A 477 5.19 7.21 -11.17
C GLU A 477 3.73 7.00 -10.76
N CYS A 478 3.44 6.95 -9.46
CA CYS A 478 2.06 6.84 -8.99
C CYS A 478 1.18 8.01 -9.45
N TRP A 479 1.71 9.23 -9.37
CA TRP A 479 1.03 10.43 -9.88
C TRP A 479 0.82 10.40 -11.39
N ARG A 480 1.80 9.87 -12.13
CA ARG A 480 1.79 9.74 -13.59
C ARG A 480 0.82 8.67 -14.07
N ASN A 481 0.74 7.52 -13.41
CA ASN A 481 -0.21 6.46 -13.70
C ASN A 481 -1.66 6.90 -13.50
N LEU A 482 -1.95 7.63 -12.41
CA LEU A 482 -3.25 8.29 -12.24
C LEU A 482 -3.53 9.29 -13.38
N THR A 483 -2.53 10.11 -13.72
CA THR A 483 -2.61 11.11 -14.78
C THR A 483 -2.88 10.50 -16.16
N ALA A 484 -2.30 9.33 -16.47
CA ALA A 484 -2.50 8.64 -17.74
C ALA A 484 -3.96 8.26 -17.98
N THR A 485 -4.75 8.02 -16.93
CA THR A 485 -6.21 7.79 -17.05
C THR A 485 -7.04 9.07 -17.23
N GLY A 486 -6.42 10.24 -17.03
CA GLY A 486 -7.09 11.54 -16.97
C GLY A 486 -7.51 11.97 -15.56
N ALA A 487 -7.20 11.18 -14.53
CA ALA A 487 -7.54 11.51 -13.16
C ALA A 487 -6.66 12.65 -12.62
N LEU A 488 -7.25 13.58 -11.87
CA LEU A 488 -6.52 14.53 -11.05
C LEU A 488 -6.02 13.82 -9.78
N PRO A 489 -4.70 13.64 -9.58
CA PRO A 489 -4.19 13.01 -8.36
C PRO A 489 -4.52 13.88 -7.14
N LEU A 490 -5.10 13.27 -6.08
CA LEU A 490 -5.58 13.99 -4.90
C LEU A 490 -4.67 13.80 -3.71
N ALA A 491 -4.35 12.56 -3.35
CA ALA A 491 -3.50 12.25 -2.20
C ALA A 491 -2.97 10.82 -2.29
N ALA A 492 -1.98 10.51 -1.46
CA ALA A 492 -1.33 9.23 -1.40
C ALA A 492 -1.26 8.68 0.03
N THR A 493 -0.99 7.38 0.11
CA THR A 493 -0.63 6.65 1.32
C THR A 493 0.71 5.97 1.08
N ASP A 494 1.63 6.02 2.05
CA ASP A 494 2.93 5.37 1.94
C ASP A 494 2.99 4.08 2.77
N ASN A 495 3.62 3.03 2.24
CA ASN A 495 3.92 1.81 2.99
C ASN A 495 5.42 1.52 2.92
N LEU A 496 6.11 1.93 3.98
CA LEU A 496 7.57 1.96 4.07
C LEU A 496 8.12 0.62 4.55
N ASN A 497 8.73 -0.16 3.65
CA ASN A 497 9.30 -1.47 3.97
C ASN A 497 10.83 -1.43 3.89
N PHE A 498 11.49 -1.59 5.04
CA PHE A 498 12.96 -1.50 5.19
C PHE A 498 13.49 -2.59 6.12
N GLY A 499 14.82 -2.82 6.07
CA GLY A 499 15.54 -3.73 6.97
C GLY A 499 15.67 -3.20 8.40
N ASN A 500 16.68 -3.67 9.13
CA ASN A 500 16.89 -3.26 10.52
C ASN A 500 17.33 -1.77 10.64
N PRO A 501 16.54 -0.88 11.28
CA PRO A 501 16.84 0.56 11.41
C PRO A 501 17.94 0.86 12.44
N GLU A 502 18.39 -0.13 13.22
CA GLU A 502 19.53 0.03 14.13
C GLU A 502 20.86 0.14 13.36
N ARG A 503 20.88 -0.32 12.10
CA ARG A 503 22.03 -0.26 11.19
C ARG A 503 22.07 1.11 10.50
N PRO A 504 23.14 1.92 10.67
CA PRO A 504 23.17 3.29 10.14
C PRO A 504 22.96 3.40 8.62
N GLU A 505 23.38 2.41 7.85
CA GLU A 505 23.19 2.35 6.40
C GLU A 505 21.74 2.12 6.00
N ILE A 506 21.02 1.24 6.71
CA ILE A 506 19.59 0.97 6.46
C ILE A 506 18.75 2.17 6.90
N MET A 507 19.08 2.76 8.05
CA MET A 507 18.45 4.01 8.47
C MET A 507 18.71 5.13 7.45
N GLY A 508 19.91 5.17 6.85
CA GLY A 508 20.23 6.08 5.75
C GLY A 508 19.33 5.91 4.52
N GLN A 509 18.99 4.65 4.17
CA GLN A 509 18.03 4.36 3.10
C GLN A 509 16.63 4.91 3.42
N LEU A 510 16.12 4.65 4.63
CA LEU A 510 14.82 5.17 5.09
C LEU A 510 14.79 6.71 5.02
N VAL A 511 15.82 7.37 5.56
CA VAL A 511 15.91 8.84 5.58
C VAL A 511 15.96 9.41 4.17
N GLY A 512 16.77 8.83 3.28
CA GLY A 512 16.87 9.25 1.88
C GLY A 512 15.53 9.14 1.17
N ALA A 513 14.87 7.99 1.29
CA ALA A 513 13.56 7.73 0.68
C ALA A 513 12.47 8.69 1.17
N VAL A 514 12.34 8.87 2.49
CA VAL A 514 11.33 9.78 3.06
C VAL A 514 11.54 11.22 2.61
N LYS A 515 12.80 11.68 2.49
CA LYS A 515 13.10 13.02 1.94
C LYS A 515 12.65 13.14 0.48
N GLY A 516 12.98 12.14 -0.34
CA GLY A 516 12.58 12.11 -1.75
C GLY A 516 11.07 12.11 -1.94
N ILE A 517 10.35 11.27 -1.19
CA ILE A 517 8.89 11.24 -1.15
C ILE A 517 8.34 12.60 -0.77
N GLY A 518 8.85 13.20 0.31
CA GLY A 518 8.38 14.50 0.78
C GLY A 518 8.54 15.62 -0.25
N ASP A 519 9.66 15.66 -0.97
CA ASP A 519 9.90 16.67 -2.02
C ASP A 519 9.00 16.46 -3.24
N ALA A 520 8.81 15.21 -3.66
CA ALA A 520 7.89 14.88 -4.76
C ALA A 520 6.42 15.21 -4.41
N CYS A 521 5.94 14.81 -3.22
CA CYS A 521 4.60 15.12 -2.76
C CYS A 521 4.35 16.64 -2.69
N ARG A 522 5.34 17.43 -2.25
CA ARG A 522 5.25 18.90 -2.22
C ARG A 522 5.15 19.51 -3.63
N ALA A 523 6.01 19.08 -4.55
CA ALA A 523 6.04 19.63 -5.90
C ALA A 523 4.80 19.25 -6.73
N LEU A 524 4.31 18.02 -6.57
CA LEU A 524 3.18 17.48 -7.32
C LEU A 524 1.82 17.78 -6.68
N GLY A 525 1.79 18.33 -5.46
CA GLY A 525 0.55 18.60 -4.72
C GLY A 525 -0.17 17.32 -4.29
N PHE A 526 0.59 16.29 -3.90
CA PHE A 526 0.10 14.93 -3.68
C PHE A 526 0.43 14.48 -2.24
N PRO A 527 -0.27 15.03 -1.22
CA PRO A 527 0.07 14.84 0.19
C PRO A 527 -0.14 13.40 0.66
N ILE A 528 0.62 13.01 1.68
CA ILE A 528 0.49 11.72 2.37
C ILE A 528 -0.59 11.84 3.45
N VAL A 529 -1.71 11.15 3.30
CA VAL A 529 -2.86 11.23 4.24
C VAL A 529 -2.92 10.07 5.22
N SER A 530 -2.24 8.97 4.92
CA SER A 530 -2.14 7.78 5.76
C SER A 530 -0.88 6.99 5.40
N GLY A 531 -0.56 5.94 6.16
CA GLY A 531 0.53 5.05 5.80
C GLY A 531 0.79 3.96 6.82
N ASN A 532 1.85 3.20 6.55
CA ASN A 532 2.37 2.13 7.38
C ASN A 532 3.90 2.06 7.28
N VAL A 533 4.55 1.56 8.32
CA VAL A 533 6.00 1.31 8.32
C VAL A 533 6.28 -0.10 8.82
N SER A 534 6.90 -0.90 7.96
CA SER A 534 7.45 -2.20 8.31
C SER A 534 8.97 -2.12 8.31
N LEU A 535 9.56 -2.21 9.51
CA LEU A 535 11.01 -2.27 9.70
C LEU A 535 11.43 -3.71 10.04
N TYR A 536 12.73 -3.95 10.18
CA TYR A 536 13.28 -5.28 10.52
C TYR A 536 13.00 -6.37 9.47
N ASN A 537 12.68 -5.99 8.22
CA ASN A 537 12.56 -6.92 7.10
C ASN A 537 13.94 -7.40 6.65
N GLU A 538 14.52 -8.30 7.44
CA GLU A 538 15.87 -8.80 7.34
C GLU A 538 15.94 -10.26 7.79
N THR A 539 16.70 -11.08 7.06
CA THR A 539 17.03 -12.46 7.43
C THR A 539 18.54 -12.61 7.43
N ASN A 540 19.10 -13.17 8.50
CA ASN A 540 20.54 -13.50 8.60
C ASN A 540 21.47 -12.31 8.24
N GLY A 541 21.14 -11.09 8.70
CA GLY A 541 21.96 -9.90 8.47
C GLY A 541 21.84 -9.29 7.06
N ARG A 542 20.88 -9.75 6.25
CA ARG A 542 20.61 -9.23 4.90
C ARG A 542 19.18 -8.72 4.82
N GLY A 543 19.02 -7.40 4.76
CA GLY A 543 17.72 -6.75 4.55
C GLY A 543 17.10 -7.06 3.19
N ILE A 544 15.84 -6.69 3.01
CA ILE A 544 15.20 -6.58 1.69
C ILE A 544 15.79 -5.42 0.86
N LEU A 545 15.33 -5.22 -0.37
CA LEU A 545 15.52 -3.92 -1.04
C LEU A 545 14.62 -2.86 -0.35
N PRO A 546 15.07 -1.61 -0.17
CA PRO A 546 14.23 -0.55 0.34
C PRO A 546 13.00 -0.37 -0.57
N THR A 547 11.81 -0.55 0.00
CA THR A 547 10.55 -0.62 -0.76
C THR A 547 9.51 0.32 -0.14
N PRO A 548 9.63 1.64 -0.35
CA PRO A 548 8.62 2.61 0.05
C PRO A 548 7.48 2.69 -0.98
N THR A 549 6.55 1.74 -0.93
CA THR A 549 5.40 1.71 -1.86
C THR A 549 4.51 2.92 -1.66
N ILE A 550 4.11 3.57 -2.76
CA ILE A 550 3.16 4.69 -2.76
C ILE A 550 1.84 4.23 -3.38
N GLY A 551 0.76 4.27 -2.60
CA GLY A 551 -0.60 4.05 -3.08
C GLY A 551 -1.32 5.39 -3.28
N GLY A 552 -1.89 5.63 -4.45
CA GLY A 552 -2.45 6.90 -4.85
C GLY A 552 -3.93 6.85 -5.20
N VAL A 553 -4.65 7.94 -4.91
CA VAL A 553 -6.04 8.13 -5.34
C VAL A 553 -6.16 9.39 -6.20
N GLY A 554 -6.82 9.27 -7.35
CA GLY A 554 -7.13 10.38 -8.26
C GLY A 554 -8.62 10.47 -8.58
N LEU A 555 -9.08 11.68 -8.93
CA LEU A 555 -10.46 11.98 -9.27
C LEU A 555 -10.64 12.21 -10.77
N ILE A 556 -11.59 11.49 -11.38
CA ILE A 556 -12.06 11.73 -12.74
C ILE A 556 -13.45 12.36 -12.65
N SER A 557 -13.59 13.59 -13.14
CA SER A 557 -14.86 14.33 -13.12
C SER A 557 -15.88 13.81 -14.14
N ASP A 558 -15.39 13.30 -15.27
CA ASP A 558 -16.18 12.71 -16.35
C ASP A 558 -15.50 11.45 -16.89
N TRP A 559 -15.91 10.29 -16.38
CA TRP A 559 -15.36 9.01 -16.78
C TRP A 559 -15.63 8.66 -18.25
N SER A 560 -16.55 9.33 -18.94
CA SER A 560 -16.74 9.11 -20.38
C SER A 560 -15.55 9.57 -21.22
N LYS A 561 -14.68 10.41 -20.65
CA LYS A 561 -13.47 10.95 -21.27
C LYS A 561 -12.18 10.31 -20.78
N MET A 562 -12.25 9.32 -19.89
CA MET A 562 -11.06 8.64 -19.38
C MET A 562 -10.26 8.06 -20.56
N ALA A 563 -8.94 8.14 -20.49
CA ALA A 563 -8.09 7.44 -21.43
C ALA A 563 -7.90 5.97 -21.00
N ARG A 564 -7.59 5.12 -21.97
CA ARG A 564 -7.24 3.71 -21.78
C ARG A 564 -5.91 3.41 -22.46
N ILE A 565 -5.27 2.32 -22.08
CA ILE A 565 -3.95 1.91 -22.59
C ILE A 565 -3.98 1.44 -24.05
N GLY A 566 -4.99 0.67 -24.46
CA GLY A 566 -5.04 0.06 -25.79
C GLY A 566 -5.28 1.08 -26.91
N PHE A 567 -4.56 0.96 -28.03
CA PHE A 567 -4.83 1.74 -29.23
C PHE A 567 -6.30 1.65 -29.64
N ALA A 568 -6.93 2.81 -29.88
CA ALA A 568 -8.37 2.85 -30.16
C ALA A 568 -8.70 2.50 -31.62
N ALA A 569 -7.82 2.84 -32.56
CA ALA A 569 -7.98 2.55 -33.99
C ALA A 569 -6.63 2.51 -34.73
N GLU A 570 -6.63 1.97 -35.95
CA GLU A 570 -5.51 2.06 -36.88
C GLU A 570 -5.38 3.47 -37.48
N GLY A 571 -4.18 3.83 -37.94
CA GLY A 571 -3.90 5.10 -38.62
C GLY A 571 -3.85 6.32 -37.69
N GLN A 572 -3.90 6.13 -36.37
CA GLN A 572 -3.79 7.20 -35.39
C GLN A 572 -2.34 7.63 -35.20
N MET A 573 -2.13 8.92 -34.94
CA MET A 573 -0.80 9.44 -34.62
C MET A 573 -0.38 8.95 -33.24
N ILE A 574 0.88 8.54 -33.10
CA ILE A 574 1.51 8.24 -31.81
C ILE A 574 2.39 9.42 -31.43
N LEU A 575 2.05 10.06 -30.33
CA LEU A 575 2.74 11.19 -29.75
C LEU A 575 3.54 10.70 -28.54
N LEU A 576 4.82 11.08 -28.44
CA LEU A 576 5.59 10.84 -27.23
C LEU A 576 5.85 12.19 -26.55
N VAL A 577 5.28 12.36 -25.37
CA VAL A 577 5.21 13.63 -24.66
C VAL A 577 6.22 13.62 -23.51
N GLY A 578 6.99 14.70 -23.37
CA GLY A 578 7.84 14.93 -22.20
C GLY A 578 9.22 14.28 -22.26
N ALA A 579 9.61 13.66 -23.37
CA ALA A 579 10.92 13.03 -23.46
C ALA A 579 12.03 14.02 -23.89
N PRO A 580 13.32 13.66 -23.75
CA PRO A 580 14.40 14.36 -24.41
C PRO A 580 14.38 14.17 -25.94
N ALA A 581 15.05 15.06 -26.66
CA ALA A 581 15.13 15.03 -28.13
C ALA A 581 15.77 13.75 -28.72
N SER A 582 16.55 13.01 -27.91
CA SER A 582 17.18 11.73 -28.29
C SER A 582 16.32 10.49 -28.00
N TRP A 583 15.10 10.65 -27.49
CA TRP A 583 14.14 9.60 -27.10
C TRP A 583 14.48 8.59 -26.02
N GLY A 584 15.67 8.62 -25.46
CA GLY A 584 15.94 7.99 -24.17
C GLY A 584 17.43 7.97 -23.91
N THR A 585 17.81 8.18 -22.66
CA THR A 585 19.20 8.37 -22.26
C THR A 585 19.59 7.56 -21.04
N HIS A 586 18.63 7.20 -20.18
CA HIS A 586 18.94 6.65 -18.88
C HIS A 586 18.82 5.12 -18.84
N LEU A 587 19.97 4.43 -18.78
CA LEU A 587 20.03 2.97 -18.70
C LEU A 587 20.51 2.44 -17.34
N GLY A 588 20.96 3.32 -16.45
CA GLY A 588 21.40 2.94 -15.10
C GLY A 588 20.23 2.34 -14.32
N GLN A 589 20.48 1.20 -13.66
CA GLN A 589 19.45 0.40 -13.00
C GLN A 589 18.29 -0.09 -13.90
N SER A 590 18.37 0.03 -15.23
CA SER A 590 17.26 -0.36 -16.10
C SER A 590 16.99 -1.86 -16.12
N VAL A 591 15.75 -2.26 -16.41
CA VAL A 591 15.41 -3.68 -16.62
C VAL A 591 16.16 -4.25 -17.83
N TYR A 592 16.51 -3.41 -18.82
CA TYR A 592 17.38 -3.82 -19.92
C TYR A 592 18.77 -4.24 -19.42
N PHE A 593 19.43 -3.41 -18.60
CA PHE A 593 20.74 -3.76 -18.03
C PHE A 593 20.64 -5.01 -17.14
N ARG A 594 19.62 -5.05 -16.28
CA ARG A 594 19.43 -6.13 -15.30
C ARG A 594 19.13 -7.47 -15.96
N ASP A 595 18.14 -7.52 -16.84
CA ASP A 595 17.55 -8.78 -17.29
C ASP A 595 18.15 -9.28 -18.61
N ILE A 596 18.66 -8.37 -19.44
CA ILE A 596 19.36 -8.76 -20.67
C ILE A 596 20.83 -9.08 -20.37
N HIS A 597 21.48 -8.27 -19.54
CA HIS A 597 22.94 -8.31 -19.35
C HIS A 597 23.41 -8.66 -17.93
N GLY A 598 22.51 -8.84 -16.95
CA GLY A 598 22.88 -9.17 -15.57
C GLY A 598 23.61 -8.05 -14.84
N ARG A 599 23.38 -6.78 -15.24
CA ARG A 599 24.06 -5.59 -14.73
C ARG A 599 23.10 -4.70 -13.95
N SER A 600 23.57 -4.14 -12.84
CA SER A 600 22.81 -3.22 -11.98
C SER A 600 23.68 -2.04 -11.53
N ASP A 601 24.55 -1.56 -12.42
CA ASP A 601 25.39 -0.41 -12.17
C ASP A 601 24.73 0.91 -12.64
N GLY A 602 25.27 2.02 -12.16
CA GLY A 602 24.75 3.36 -12.44
C GLY A 602 23.70 3.88 -11.45
N PRO A 603 23.39 5.19 -11.51
CA PRO A 603 22.28 5.79 -10.76
C PRO A 603 20.92 5.39 -11.34
N PRO A 604 19.83 5.51 -10.55
CA PRO A 604 18.47 5.53 -11.10
C PRO A 604 18.24 6.79 -11.94
N PRO A 605 17.18 6.83 -12.77
CA PRO A 605 16.88 8.00 -13.57
C PRO A 605 16.53 9.19 -12.67
N PRO A 606 17.07 10.40 -12.95
CA PRO A 606 16.73 11.58 -12.17
C PRO A 606 15.27 11.97 -12.43
N VAL A 607 14.58 12.41 -11.37
CA VAL A 607 13.19 12.91 -11.47
C VAL A 607 13.17 14.43 -11.44
N ASP A 608 12.88 15.06 -12.57
CA ASP A 608 12.57 16.50 -12.64
C ASP A 608 11.07 16.70 -12.35
N LEU A 609 10.76 17.14 -11.13
CA LEU A 609 9.38 17.26 -10.64
C LEU A 609 8.60 18.41 -11.30
N ASP A 610 9.28 19.50 -11.69
CA ASP A 610 8.64 20.61 -12.39
C ASP A 610 8.26 20.17 -13.82
N HIS A 611 9.14 19.40 -14.46
CA HIS A 611 8.88 18.77 -15.74
C HIS A 611 7.75 17.74 -15.65
N GLU A 612 7.80 16.82 -14.69
CA GLU A 612 6.76 15.81 -14.44
C GLU A 612 5.38 16.46 -14.31
N LYS A 613 5.28 17.48 -13.44
CA LYS A 613 4.04 18.23 -13.24
C LYS A 613 3.53 18.87 -14.52
N ARG A 614 4.40 19.61 -15.21
CA ARG A 614 4.04 20.37 -16.41
C ARG A 614 3.58 19.45 -17.55
N VAL A 615 4.27 18.32 -17.76
CA VAL A 615 3.90 17.34 -18.77
C VAL A 615 2.59 16.66 -18.41
N GLY A 616 2.44 16.16 -17.19
CA GLY A 616 1.21 15.49 -16.78
C GLY A 616 -0.01 16.40 -16.77
N ASP A 617 0.14 17.66 -16.34
CA ASP A 617 -0.94 18.67 -16.42
C ASP A 617 -1.40 18.86 -17.87
N HIS A 618 -0.46 18.93 -18.82
CA HIS A 618 -0.76 19.01 -20.25
C HIS A 618 -1.47 17.74 -20.76
N VAL A 619 -0.98 16.56 -20.40
CA VAL A 619 -1.59 15.26 -20.76
C VAL A 619 -3.04 15.19 -20.29
N ARG A 620 -3.31 15.47 -19.01
CA ARG A 620 -4.70 15.49 -18.49
C ARG A 620 -5.58 16.49 -19.22
N SER A 621 -5.03 17.64 -19.60
CA SER A 621 -5.81 18.63 -20.36
C SER A 621 -6.25 18.10 -21.73
N LEU A 622 -5.40 17.35 -22.43
CA LEU A 622 -5.75 16.73 -23.71
C LEU A 622 -6.77 15.60 -23.55
N ILE A 623 -6.66 14.80 -22.48
CA ILE A 623 -7.62 13.74 -22.14
C ILE A 623 -8.99 14.36 -21.82
N ALA A 624 -9.03 15.38 -20.96
CA ALA A 624 -10.26 16.08 -20.59
C ALA A 624 -10.96 16.80 -21.77
N ALA A 625 -10.17 17.18 -22.79
CA ALA A 625 -10.67 17.73 -24.05
C ALA A 625 -11.22 16.66 -25.01
N GLY A 626 -11.00 15.36 -24.75
CA GLY A 626 -11.42 14.26 -25.62
C GLY A 626 -10.56 14.10 -26.88
N ILE A 627 -9.37 14.68 -26.91
CA ILE A 627 -8.44 14.62 -28.06
C ILE A 627 -7.65 13.30 -28.03
N VAL A 628 -7.31 12.82 -26.83
CA VAL A 628 -6.56 11.58 -26.63
C VAL A 628 -7.45 10.37 -26.79
N THR A 629 -7.04 9.44 -27.63
CA THR A 629 -7.77 8.17 -27.86
C THR A 629 -7.22 7.01 -27.05
N ALA A 630 -5.92 7.02 -26.74
CA ALA A 630 -5.28 6.10 -25.82
C ALA A 630 -4.09 6.80 -25.15
N ALA A 631 -3.78 6.44 -23.91
CA ALA A 631 -2.67 6.98 -23.15
C ALA A 631 -2.00 5.87 -22.35
N HIS A 632 -0.69 5.95 -22.22
CA HIS A 632 0.11 5.09 -21.37
C HIS A 632 1.35 5.84 -20.91
N ASP A 633 1.79 5.63 -19.68
CA ASP A 633 3.06 6.13 -19.20
C ASP A 633 4.26 5.39 -19.86
N VAL A 634 5.48 5.90 -19.63
CA VAL A 634 6.71 5.22 -20.07
C VAL A 634 7.60 4.98 -18.87
N SER A 635 7.58 3.75 -18.35
CA SER A 635 8.33 3.33 -17.16
C SER A 635 9.36 2.23 -17.49
N ASP A 636 9.31 1.11 -16.78
CA ASP A 636 10.21 -0.04 -16.92
C ASP A 636 10.33 -0.52 -18.37
N GLY A 637 11.56 -0.65 -18.86
CA GLY A 637 11.84 -1.08 -20.23
C GLY A 637 11.57 -0.04 -21.30
N GLY A 638 11.18 1.18 -20.92
CA GLY A 638 11.09 2.34 -21.80
C GLY A 638 10.02 2.24 -22.87
N ILE A 639 10.21 3.00 -23.94
CA ILE A 639 9.21 3.19 -25.01
C ILE A 639 8.89 1.87 -25.73
N ALA A 640 9.87 0.96 -25.84
CA ALA A 640 9.65 -0.33 -26.49
C ALA A 640 8.62 -1.19 -25.75
N VAL A 641 8.70 -1.24 -24.41
CA VAL A 641 7.73 -1.99 -23.59
C VAL A 641 6.37 -1.30 -23.61
N ALA A 642 6.34 0.02 -23.39
CA ALA A 642 5.08 0.77 -23.40
C ALA A 642 4.31 0.63 -24.73
N LEU A 643 4.99 0.73 -25.88
CA LEU A 643 4.35 0.49 -27.19
C LEU A 643 3.85 -0.95 -27.35
N ALA A 644 4.59 -1.93 -26.82
CA ALA A 644 4.17 -3.32 -26.86
C ALA A 644 2.92 -3.57 -26.02
N GLU A 645 2.83 -2.98 -24.82
CA GLU A 645 1.67 -3.09 -23.93
C GLU A 645 0.42 -2.47 -24.56
N MET A 646 0.53 -1.26 -25.13
CA MET A 646 -0.57 -0.63 -25.87
C MET A 646 -1.04 -1.46 -27.09
N ALA A 647 -0.08 -2.09 -27.79
CA ALA A 647 -0.39 -2.95 -28.94
C ALA A 647 -1.07 -4.26 -28.52
N MET A 648 -0.57 -4.91 -27.46
CA MET A 648 -1.16 -6.15 -26.93
C MET A 648 -2.56 -5.91 -26.37
N ALA A 649 -2.80 -4.78 -25.69
CA ALA A 649 -4.10 -4.45 -25.11
C ALA A 649 -5.21 -4.23 -26.15
N SER A 650 -4.84 -3.82 -27.38
CA SER A 650 -5.79 -3.56 -28.47
C SER A 650 -5.80 -4.61 -29.58
N GLY A 651 -4.73 -5.38 -29.72
CA GLY A 651 -4.48 -6.23 -30.88
C GLY A 651 -4.03 -5.46 -32.14
N ILE A 652 -3.83 -4.14 -32.03
CA ILE A 652 -3.41 -3.26 -33.13
C ILE A 652 -1.90 -3.02 -33.02
N GLY A 653 -1.19 -3.15 -34.14
CA GLY A 653 0.25 -2.89 -34.24
C GLY A 653 0.60 -1.40 -34.28
N ALA A 654 1.89 -1.11 -34.43
CA ALA A 654 2.38 0.25 -34.62
C ALA A 654 3.70 0.25 -35.39
N THR A 655 3.94 1.35 -36.12
CA THR A 655 5.23 1.60 -36.81
C THR A 655 5.82 2.91 -36.33
N VAL A 656 7.05 2.84 -35.81
CA VAL A 656 7.82 3.97 -35.29
C VAL A 656 9.22 3.91 -35.94
N PRO A 657 9.59 4.82 -36.85
CA PRO A 657 10.80 4.72 -37.67
C PRO A 657 12.13 4.91 -36.93
N GLY A 658 12.10 5.24 -35.63
CA GLY A 658 13.31 5.49 -34.83
C GLY A 658 14.01 6.80 -35.17
N LEU A 659 15.22 6.99 -34.60
CA LEU A 659 16.06 8.17 -34.86
C LEU A 659 17.32 7.78 -35.63
N VAL A 660 17.70 8.63 -36.59
CA VAL A 660 18.91 8.46 -37.38
C VAL A 660 20.11 9.03 -36.60
N GLY A 661 21.21 8.27 -36.55
CA GLY A 661 22.47 8.74 -35.95
C GLY A 661 22.51 8.68 -34.42
N THR A 662 21.56 8.01 -33.78
CA THR A 662 21.52 7.74 -32.34
C THR A 662 21.76 6.27 -32.05
N ASP A 663 22.25 5.95 -30.85
CA ASP A 663 22.26 4.56 -30.36
C ASP A 663 20.81 4.11 -30.12
N PRO A 664 20.34 3.01 -30.74
CA PRO A 664 18.98 2.54 -30.55
C PRO A 664 18.69 2.06 -29.12
N ILE A 665 19.68 1.56 -28.38
CA ILE A 665 19.39 0.97 -27.06
C ILE A 665 18.87 2.00 -26.05
N PRO A 666 19.53 3.15 -25.82
CA PRO A 666 18.98 4.23 -25.00
C PRO A 666 17.63 4.74 -25.50
N VAL A 667 17.47 4.89 -26.82
CA VAL A 667 16.23 5.38 -27.44
C VAL A 667 15.02 4.53 -27.05
N TRP A 668 15.18 3.20 -27.06
CA TRP A 668 14.04 2.30 -26.92
C TRP A 668 13.85 1.79 -25.50
N PHE A 669 14.94 1.58 -24.76
CA PHE A 669 14.94 0.98 -23.43
C PHE A 669 15.36 1.95 -22.31
N GLY A 670 15.67 3.20 -22.64
CA GLY A 670 15.94 4.24 -21.63
C GLY A 670 14.70 4.48 -20.77
N GLU A 671 14.88 4.50 -19.46
CA GLU A 671 13.82 4.63 -18.43
C GLU A 671 13.75 6.07 -17.90
N ASP A 672 13.99 7.07 -18.76
CA ASP A 672 13.81 8.49 -18.44
C ASP A 672 12.37 8.77 -17.93
N GLN A 673 12.23 9.69 -16.98
CA GLN A 673 10.97 9.95 -16.25
C GLN A 673 10.14 11.08 -16.91
N GLY A 674 8.87 11.22 -16.53
CA GLY A 674 7.97 12.28 -17.03
C GLY A 674 7.56 12.12 -18.49
N ARG A 675 7.37 10.87 -18.95
CA ARG A 675 7.08 10.54 -20.35
C ARG A 675 5.76 9.79 -20.50
N TYR A 676 5.05 10.10 -21.58
CA TYR A 676 3.75 9.49 -21.92
C TYR A 676 3.68 9.19 -23.42
N LEU A 677 3.10 8.04 -23.78
CA LEU A 677 2.64 7.75 -25.13
C LEU A 677 1.16 8.06 -25.24
N LEU A 678 0.80 8.93 -26.18
CA LEU A 678 -0.59 9.25 -26.49
C LEU A 678 -0.90 8.86 -27.93
N THR A 679 -2.10 8.36 -28.17
CA THR A 679 -2.65 8.30 -29.53
C THR A 679 -3.69 9.39 -29.73
N LEU A 680 -3.68 10.01 -30.92
CA LEU A 680 -4.62 11.06 -31.30
C LEU A 680 -5.30 10.70 -32.62
N SER A 681 -6.60 10.99 -32.72
CA SER A 681 -7.38 10.84 -33.96
C SER A 681 -7.58 12.18 -34.66
N ILE A 682 -6.49 12.92 -34.88
CA ILE A 682 -6.48 14.24 -35.53
C ILE A 682 -5.66 14.21 -36.82
N ASP A 683 -5.95 15.14 -37.75
CA ASP A 683 -5.16 15.29 -38.98
C ASP A 683 -3.78 15.88 -38.65
N PRO A 684 -2.66 15.19 -38.96
CA PRO A 684 -1.30 15.71 -38.74
C PRO A 684 -0.97 16.97 -39.55
N HIS A 685 -1.82 17.36 -40.50
CA HIS A 685 -1.70 18.56 -41.30
C HIS A 685 -2.82 19.59 -41.03
N GLY A 686 -3.65 19.36 -40.01
CA GLY A 686 -4.77 20.23 -39.66
C GLY A 686 -4.43 21.30 -38.61
N ASP A 687 -5.26 22.35 -38.56
CA ASP A 687 -5.13 23.48 -37.64
C ASP A 687 -5.18 23.07 -36.15
N GLU A 688 -5.88 21.99 -35.82
CA GLU A 688 -5.97 21.46 -34.44
C GLU A 688 -4.61 20.96 -33.95
N TRP A 689 -3.87 20.23 -34.79
CA TRP A 689 -2.52 19.78 -34.45
C TRP A 689 -1.54 20.96 -34.33
N ASP A 690 -1.67 21.97 -35.20
CA ASP A 690 -0.88 23.20 -35.12
C ASP A 690 -1.10 23.95 -33.81
N ALA A 691 -2.35 24.02 -33.34
CA ALA A 691 -2.68 24.63 -32.06
C ALA A 691 -2.07 23.87 -30.87
N ILE A 692 -2.15 22.53 -30.87
CA ILE A 692 -1.54 21.69 -29.82
C ILE A 692 -0.02 21.88 -29.79
N ARG A 693 0.66 21.85 -30.93
CA ARG A 693 2.11 22.07 -31.01
C ARG A 693 2.53 23.45 -30.54
N LYS A 694 1.75 24.48 -30.88
CA LYS A 694 2.00 25.84 -30.41
C LYS A 694 1.91 25.92 -28.89
N GLN A 695 0.86 25.34 -28.31
CA GLN A 695 0.68 25.27 -26.85
C GLN A 695 1.84 24.50 -26.18
N GLN A 696 2.24 23.35 -26.74
CA GLN A 696 3.40 22.60 -26.25
C GLN A 696 4.69 23.44 -26.28
N GLY A 697 4.91 24.21 -27.34
CA GLY A 697 6.04 25.14 -27.45
C GLY A 697 6.00 26.25 -26.41
N GLU A 698 4.83 26.83 -26.14
CA GLU A 698 4.63 27.86 -25.10
C GLU A 698 4.87 27.30 -23.69
N LEU A 699 4.52 26.03 -23.46
CA LEU A 699 4.78 25.31 -22.22
C LEU A 699 6.22 24.75 -22.13
N GLY A 700 7.02 24.80 -23.20
CA GLY A 700 8.35 24.20 -23.23
C GLY A 700 8.32 22.67 -23.15
N ILE A 701 7.25 22.03 -23.62
CA ILE A 701 7.09 20.58 -23.64
C ILE A 701 7.52 20.04 -25.01
N PHE A 702 8.52 19.16 -25.02
CA PHE A 702 8.86 18.39 -26.22
C PHE A 702 7.88 17.24 -26.38
N ALA A 703 7.05 17.29 -27.41
CA ALA A 703 6.05 16.28 -27.71
C ALA A 703 5.89 16.10 -29.24
N PRO A 704 6.86 15.50 -29.91
CA PRO A 704 6.76 15.24 -31.34
C PRO A 704 5.97 13.95 -31.65
N TRP A 705 5.47 13.91 -32.88
CA TRP A 705 4.86 12.75 -33.49
C TRP A 705 5.94 11.72 -33.85
N ILE A 706 5.86 10.52 -33.28
CA ILE A 706 6.88 9.47 -33.45
C ILE A 706 6.48 8.36 -34.41
N GLY A 707 5.21 8.18 -34.72
CA GLY A 707 4.78 7.06 -35.56
C GLY A 707 3.27 6.94 -35.64
N SER A 708 2.77 5.82 -36.16
CA SER A 708 1.34 5.60 -36.30
C SER A 708 0.94 4.19 -35.92
N THR A 709 -0.29 4.05 -35.42
CA THR A 709 -0.93 2.75 -35.16
C THR A 709 -1.31 2.07 -36.48
N GLY A 710 -1.37 0.75 -36.49
CA GLY A 710 -1.89 -0.04 -37.62
C GLY A 710 -1.19 -1.38 -37.83
N GLY A 711 -1.90 -2.29 -38.51
CA GLY A 711 -1.40 -3.63 -38.82
C GLY A 711 -1.43 -4.55 -37.60
N ALA A 712 -0.80 -5.71 -37.72
CA ALA A 712 -0.76 -6.75 -36.69
C ALA A 712 0.64 -6.99 -36.10
N ALA A 713 1.55 -6.02 -36.26
CA ALA A 713 2.93 -6.12 -35.79
C ALA A 713 3.45 -4.78 -35.27
N LEU A 714 4.38 -4.85 -34.30
CA LEU A 714 5.13 -3.71 -33.80
C LEU A 714 6.46 -3.59 -34.56
N LYS A 715 6.72 -2.44 -35.19
CA LYS A 715 7.92 -2.15 -35.96
C LYS A 715 8.66 -0.95 -35.36
N LEU A 716 9.82 -1.21 -34.77
CA LEU A 716 10.66 -0.23 -34.05
C LEU A 716 11.96 0.02 -34.80
N GLY A 717 12.05 1.16 -35.49
CA GLY A 717 13.18 1.53 -36.34
C GLY A 717 13.56 0.44 -37.33
N ASP A 718 14.85 0.11 -37.38
CA ASP A 718 15.38 -0.92 -38.28
C ASP A 718 15.19 -2.36 -37.76
N ALA A 719 14.73 -2.55 -36.52
CA ALA A 719 14.51 -3.89 -35.94
C ALA A 719 13.46 -4.68 -36.73
N ARG A 720 13.50 -6.01 -36.67
CA ARG A 720 12.45 -6.84 -37.31
C ARG A 720 11.07 -6.48 -36.72
N ALA A 721 10.04 -6.51 -37.56
CA ALA A 721 8.67 -6.36 -37.07
C ALA A 721 8.30 -7.58 -36.22
N ILE A 722 7.72 -7.36 -35.04
CA ILE A 722 7.29 -8.42 -34.11
C ILE A 722 5.77 -8.52 -34.21
N PRO A 723 5.20 -9.68 -34.58
CA PRO A 723 3.76 -9.88 -34.54
C PRO A 723 3.21 -9.59 -33.14
N VAL A 724 2.05 -8.92 -33.05
CA VAL A 724 1.39 -8.67 -31.76
C VAL A 724 1.09 -9.99 -31.05
N SER A 725 0.77 -11.05 -31.80
CA SER A 725 0.60 -12.40 -31.25
C SER A 725 1.83 -12.93 -30.51
N ASP A 726 3.03 -12.61 -30.99
CA ASP A 726 4.28 -13.09 -30.40
C ASP A 726 4.61 -12.29 -29.13
N LEU A 727 4.34 -10.98 -29.14
CA LEU A 727 4.40 -10.14 -27.94
C LEU A 727 3.44 -10.67 -26.87
N THR A 728 2.18 -10.90 -27.22
CA THR A 728 1.17 -11.46 -26.30
C THR A 728 1.58 -12.83 -25.78
N ALA A 729 2.09 -13.72 -26.64
CA ALA A 729 2.54 -15.04 -26.21
C ALA A 729 3.75 -14.99 -25.26
N ALA A 730 4.67 -14.04 -25.46
CA ALA A 730 5.78 -13.81 -24.53
C ALA A 730 5.25 -13.30 -23.18
N HIS A 731 4.44 -12.24 -23.21
CA HIS A 731 3.90 -11.57 -22.02
C HIS A 731 2.99 -12.47 -21.18
N GLU A 732 2.04 -13.17 -21.80
CA GLU A 732 1.07 -14.04 -21.09
C GLU A 732 1.69 -15.37 -20.64
N GLY A 733 2.83 -15.77 -21.22
CA GLY A 733 3.32 -17.13 -21.09
C GLY A 733 4.09 -17.43 -19.80
N TRP A 734 4.76 -16.45 -19.21
CA TRP A 734 5.71 -16.72 -18.12
C TRP A 734 5.02 -17.22 -16.84
N PHE A 735 4.00 -16.50 -16.35
CA PHE A 735 3.36 -16.79 -15.06
C PHE A 735 2.69 -18.17 -15.02
N PRO A 736 1.88 -18.57 -16.02
CA PRO A 736 1.31 -19.92 -16.07
C PRO A 736 2.38 -21.00 -16.09
N ARG A 737 3.43 -20.86 -16.91
CA ARG A 737 4.57 -21.82 -16.93
C ARG A 737 5.30 -21.89 -15.59
N PHE A 738 5.49 -20.73 -14.96
CA PHE A 738 6.09 -20.64 -13.63
C PHE A 738 5.25 -21.38 -12.59
N MET A 739 3.93 -21.40 -12.69
CA MET A 739 3.08 -22.14 -11.75
C MET A 739 2.95 -23.63 -12.10
N ASP A 740 2.87 -23.97 -13.39
CA ASP A 740 2.58 -25.32 -13.91
C ASP A 740 3.71 -26.35 -13.76
N GLN A 741 4.98 -25.95 -13.61
CA GLN A 741 6.10 -26.91 -13.37
C GLN A 741 6.00 -27.67 -12.01
N ALA A 742 4.83 -27.67 -11.38
CA ALA A 742 4.48 -28.38 -10.15
C ALA A 742 3.85 -29.76 -10.39
N SER A 743 3.71 -30.21 -11.65
CA SER A 743 3.22 -31.55 -12.00
C SER A 743 4.31 -32.58 -12.20
#